data_AF-A0A3E0P6H0-F1
#
_entry.id   AF-A0A3E0P6H0-F1
#
_cell.length_a   1.000
_cell.length_b   1.000
_cell.length_c   1.000
_cell.angle_alpha   90.00
_cell.angle_beta   90.00
_cell.angle_gamma   90.00
#
_symmetry.space_group_name_H-M   'P 1'
#
loop_
_entity.id
_entity.type
_entity.pdbx_description
1 polymer ?
#
loop_
_entity_poly.entity_id
_entity_poly.type
_entity_poly.pdbx_seq_one_letter_code
_entity_poly.pdbx_strand_id
1 'polypeptide(L)'
;MLTSTTIDDYNVVSGAAVPRSPCRPTVDVPAPRRPASLRMPNRTLHRCCTLLALALVALLLCLRTALAEPNAPAVGEPSPEGIEFFEKHIRPMFATHCLECHGEDASGGLRLDSRNAMLAGSASGTAITPGDPDASLVVQAVRYLEDPKMPPEGKLSDDAIARLETWVEMGAPWPGDDKPIPTVDETAGAAETHWAFQPVTMPALPQVVHTEWPQSPIDYFILARLEAEGLEPSPPAERRTILRRASYDVVGLPPTIDEVRSLAGDNDSHAVDRALDRLLASPHFGERWARHWLDVARYADSKGYVFTADRNYPNAYKYRDWVVQAFNEDLPYDQFLIQQIAADRLALGEERGPLAAMGFLTVGRRFLNNQHDIIDDRIDVLSRGTMALTVTCARCHDHKYDPIPTADYYSLYGVFASSVEPAEPADLMTLADAEQPVTPHVFVRGNSGNQGQEVPRQFLSLLEGEDRQPFADGSGRLELAQAIASADNPLTARVIVNRIWLYYFGQPLVDTPSDFGLRSDPPTHPELLDFLAASLVENDWSLKSIHRLILTSATYQQSSADRPACSEKDPENRLLWRMNRKRLDFEGLRDAMLAVSGELDRSLGGPAVEITKQPWPARRTLYGRIDRQNLPNLFRTFDFASPDTHSPRRYTTTVPQQALYMMNSPFVRDMVAALAARREFAEAEPPARVEQLYQIVLSREPTAEELELGVAFLVGEQAQAASAGEEAESEQSLSAWERLVQVVLLSNEFVFVD
;
A
#
# COMPACT_ATOMS: atom_id res chain seq x y z
N MET A 1 -41.61 25.11 -43.64
CA MET A 1 -42.56 25.88 -42.81
C MET A 1 -41.91 25.93 -41.42
N LEU A 2 -41.18 27.00 -41.07
CA LEU A 2 -41.69 28.26 -40.47
C LEU A 2 -42.48 27.95 -39.18
N THR A 3 -42.10 28.40 -37.98
CA THR A 3 -41.55 29.71 -37.51
C THR A 3 -40.35 29.52 -36.55
N SER A 4 -39.39 30.44 -36.26
CA SER A 4 -39.24 31.92 -36.29
C SER A 4 -39.46 32.66 -34.95
N THR A 5 -38.36 32.83 -34.20
CA THR A 5 -37.85 34.00 -33.42
C THR A 5 -38.68 35.25 -33.14
N THR A 6 -38.62 35.71 -31.87
CA THR A 6 -38.33 37.07 -31.28
C THR A 6 -38.20 36.84 -29.75
N ILE A 7 -37.34 37.42 -28.90
CA ILE A 7 -36.58 38.69 -28.78
C ILE A 7 -37.44 39.94 -28.56
N ASP A 8 -37.47 40.37 -27.30
CA ASP A 8 -37.51 41.75 -26.79
C ASP A 8 -36.79 41.72 -25.41
N ASP A 9 -36.34 42.79 -24.75
CA ASP A 9 -35.68 44.06 -25.09
C ASP A 9 -35.56 44.79 -23.73
N TYR A 10 -34.39 45.33 -23.32
CA TYR A 10 -34.36 46.43 -22.32
C TYR A 10 -33.03 47.20 -22.30
N ASN A 11 -33.16 48.53 -22.36
CA ASN A 11 -32.11 49.54 -22.57
C ASN A 11 -32.68 50.94 -22.21
N VAL A 12 -31.96 52.03 -21.94
CA VAL A 12 -30.52 52.37 -21.89
C VAL A 12 -30.28 53.27 -20.68
N VAL A 13 -29.18 53.12 -19.91
CA VAL A 13 -28.52 54.30 -19.28
C VAL A 13 -27.00 54.20 -19.42
N SER A 14 -26.39 55.26 -19.96
CA SER A 14 -24.96 55.39 -20.24
C SER A 14 -24.27 56.38 -19.29
N GLY A 15 -22.95 56.24 -19.06
CA GLY A 15 -22.23 57.17 -18.18
C GLY A 15 -20.73 56.94 -17.94
N ALA A 16 -19.90 57.47 -18.84
CA ALA A 16 -18.56 58.04 -18.60
C ALA A 16 -17.37 57.19 -18.02
N ALA A 17 -16.43 56.91 -18.95
CA ALA A 17 -15.02 57.36 -18.94
C ALA A 17 -13.97 56.80 -17.95
N VAL A 18 -12.89 56.30 -18.56
CA VAL A 18 -11.58 55.90 -17.99
C VAL A 18 -10.60 57.09 -17.92
N PRO A 19 -9.63 57.08 -16.98
CA PRO A 19 -8.29 57.57 -17.30
C PRO A 19 -7.15 56.57 -16.97
N ARG A 20 -6.04 56.71 -17.70
CA ARG A 20 -4.78 55.93 -17.54
C ARG A 20 -3.79 56.66 -16.62
N SER A 21 -2.88 55.90 -15.97
CA SER A 21 -1.43 56.14 -15.68
C SER A 21 -0.94 57.56 -15.27
N PRO A 22 0.05 57.72 -14.34
CA PRO A 22 1.43 57.25 -14.56
C PRO A 22 2.32 56.98 -13.30
N CYS A 23 3.64 56.97 -13.51
CA CYS A 23 4.74 56.49 -12.67
C CYS A 23 5.13 57.28 -11.39
N ARG A 24 5.93 56.60 -10.55
CA ARG A 24 6.91 57.08 -9.52
C ARG A 24 7.76 58.30 -10.00
N PRO A 25 8.31 59.18 -9.13
CA PRO A 25 9.16 58.87 -7.94
C PRO A 25 8.69 59.60 -6.64
N THR A 26 9.42 59.76 -5.53
CA THR A 26 10.85 59.56 -5.12
C THR A 26 10.94 59.13 -3.63
N VAL A 27 12.13 58.80 -3.10
CA VAL A 27 12.41 58.77 -1.64
C VAL A 27 13.77 59.43 -1.35
N ASP A 28 13.79 60.41 -0.45
CA ASP A 28 14.99 61.16 -0.04
C ASP A 28 15.87 60.39 0.95
N VAL A 29 17.20 60.58 0.85
CA VAL A 29 18.20 60.09 1.80
C VAL A 29 19.04 61.26 2.33
N PRO A 30 19.11 61.49 3.65
CA PRO A 30 19.91 62.59 4.21
C PRO A 30 21.41 62.26 4.28
N ALA A 31 22.25 63.28 4.07
CA ALA A 31 23.70 63.18 4.02
C ALA A 31 24.36 62.99 5.41
N PRO A 32 25.56 62.35 5.50
CA PRO A 32 26.20 62.04 6.77
C PRO A 32 26.97 63.23 7.38
N ARG A 33 26.88 63.38 8.71
CA ARG A 33 27.78 64.24 9.51
C ARG A 33 29.06 63.48 9.86
N ARG A 34 30.21 64.16 9.80
CA ARG A 34 31.51 63.65 10.30
C ARG A 34 31.55 63.67 11.84
N PRO A 35 32.07 62.62 12.50
CA PRO A 35 32.62 62.71 13.85
C PRO A 35 34.16 62.79 13.85
N ALA A 36 34.72 63.18 14.99
CA ALA A 36 36.12 63.55 15.17
C ALA A 36 37.05 62.35 15.45
N SER A 37 38.37 62.64 15.44
CA SER A 37 39.45 61.70 15.69
C SER A 37 39.45 61.11 17.11
N LEU A 38 39.47 59.77 17.21
CA LEU A 38 39.85 59.03 18.40
C LEU A 38 40.93 58.00 18.04
N ARG A 39 42.05 58.03 18.78
CA ARG A 39 43.16 57.09 18.63
C ARG A 39 42.73 55.69 19.12
N MET A 40 43.12 54.63 18.42
CA MET A 40 42.98 53.24 18.89
C MET A 40 44.33 52.52 19.00
N PRO A 41 44.46 51.47 19.84
CA PRO A 41 45.73 50.78 20.10
C PRO A 41 46.03 49.65 19.10
N ASN A 42 47.29 49.19 19.10
CA ASN A 42 47.92 48.21 18.18
C ASN A 42 47.30 46.79 18.08
N ARG A 43 46.05 46.55 18.50
CA ARG A 43 45.37 45.25 18.36
C ARG A 43 44.41 45.13 17.17
N THR A 44 44.15 46.21 16.43
CA THR A 44 43.29 46.19 15.22
C THR A 44 43.99 45.65 13.96
N LEU A 45 45.32 45.76 13.85
CA LEU A 45 46.06 45.38 12.64
C LEU A 45 45.87 43.87 12.29
N HIS A 46 45.96 42.99 13.29
CA HIS A 46 45.74 41.55 13.07
C HIS A 46 44.30 41.21 12.65
N ARG A 47 43.29 41.87 13.23
CA ARG A 47 41.88 41.64 12.86
C ARG A 47 41.56 42.14 11.45
N CYS A 48 42.16 43.25 11.02
CA CYS A 48 42.06 43.71 9.63
C CYS A 48 42.72 42.73 8.65
N CYS A 49 43.89 42.17 8.96
CA CYS A 49 44.52 41.16 8.10
C CYS A 49 43.69 39.87 7.97
N THR A 50 43.08 39.37 9.05
CA THR A 50 42.19 38.19 8.96
C THR A 50 40.89 38.48 8.21
N LEU A 51 40.32 39.67 8.35
CA LEU A 51 39.10 40.05 7.61
C LEU A 51 39.39 40.32 6.13
N LEU A 52 40.55 40.90 5.78
CA LEU A 52 40.99 40.99 4.38
C LEU A 52 41.24 39.60 3.79
N ALA A 53 41.87 38.69 4.53
CA ALA A 53 42.11 37.32 4.05
C ALA A 53 40.79 36.56 3.80
N LEU A 54 39.82 36.66 4.72
CA LEU A 54 38.49 36.08 4.53
C LEU A 54 37.73 36.72 3.37
N ALA A 55 37.80 38.04 3.20
CA ALA A 55 37.20 38.73 2.07
C ALA A 55 37.88 38.36 0.73
N LEU A 56 39.20 38.17 0.71
CA LEU A 56 39.93 37.73 -0.47
C LEU A 56 39.59 36.29 -0.83
N VAL A 57 39.48 35.39 0.15
CA VAL A 57 39.04 34.00 -0.04
C VAL A 57 37.61 33.95 -0.56
N ALA A 58 36.69 34.73 0.02
CA ALA A 58 35.31 34.82 -0.47
C ALA A 58 35.25 35.38 -1.91
N LEU A 59 36.03 36.43 -2.23
CA LEU A 59 36.09 36.99 -3.57
C LEU A 59 36.71 36.01 -4.59
N LEU A 60 37.72 35.22 -4.18
CA LEU A 60 38.33 34.17 -4.99
C LEU A 60 37.40 32.95 -5.18
N LEU A 61 36.56 32.61 -4.21
CA LEU A 61 35.48 31.62 -4.38
C LEU A 61 34.43 32.15 -5.38
N CYS A 62 33.97 33.39 -5.22
CA CYS A 62 33.00 33.99 -6.15
C CYS A 62 33.55 34.16 -7.57
N LEU A 63 34.85 34.45 -7.74
CA LEU A 63 35.48 34.46 -9.07
C LEU A 63 35.63 33.05 -9.65
N ARG A 64 35.86 32.02 -8.82
CA ARG A 64 35.85 30.61 -9.28
C ARG A 64 34.47 30.17 -9.74
N THR A 65 33.39 30.60 -9.10
CA THR A 65 32.03 30.31 -9.57
C THR A 65 31.63 31.11 -10.80
N ALA A 66 32.25 32.27 -11.05
CA ALA A 66 31.96 33.13 -12.21
C ALA A 66 32.86 32.86 -13.44
N LEU A 67 33.91 32.05 -13.28
CA LEU A 67 34.83 31.62 -14.35
C LEU A 67 34.82 30.09 -14.54
N ALA A 68 33.90 29.38 -13.90
CA ALA A 68 33.54 28.05 -14.34
C ALA A 68 32.82 28.19 -15.69
N GLU A 69 33.37 27.58 -16.73
CA GLU A 69 32.60 27.29 -17.94
C GLU A 69 31.33 26.53 -17.54
N PRO A 70 30.21 26.66 -18.27
CA PRO A 70 29.05 25.82 -18.03
C PRO A 70 29.47 24.38 -18.31
N ASN A 71 29.79 23.64 -17.24
CA ASN A 71 30.02 22.21 -17.31
C ASN A 71 28.81 21.61 -18.02
N ALA A 72 29.04 21.00 -19.19
CA ALA A 72 28.08 20.08 -19.76
C ALA A 72 27.66 19.10 -18.65
N PRO A 73 26.36 18.79 -18.51
CA PRO A 73 25.89 17.96 -17.41
C PRO A 73 26.67 16.65 -17.42
N ALA A 74 27.32 16.34 -16.29
CA ALA A 74 27.89 15.02 -16.10
C ALA A 74 26.74 14.02 -16.26
N VAL A 75 26.94 12.99 -17.09
CA VAL A 75 25.94 11.96 -17.35
C VAL A 75 25.73 11.18 -16.05
N GLY A 76 24.73 11.62 -15.28
CA GLY A 76 24.40 11.06 -13.98
C GLY A 76 23.63 9.75 -14.10
N GLU A 77 23.36 9.16 -12.94
CA GLU A 77 22.43 8.04 -12.83
C GLU A 77 21.05 8.43 -13.40
N PRO A 78 20.36 7.52 -14.09
CA PRO A 78 19.11 7.83 -14.77
C PRO A 78 18.01 8.20 -13.77
N SER A 79 17.34 9.33 -14.00
CA SER A 79 16.24 9.76 -13.12
C SER A 79 15.06 8.78 -13.19
N PRO A 80 14.23 8.67 -12.13
CA PRO A 80 13.05 7.81 -12.13
C PRO A 80 12.09 8.09 -13.30
N GLU A 81 11.94 9.36 -13.68
CA GLU A 81 11.12 9.80 -14.82
C GLU A 81 11.72 9.35 -16.15
N GLY A 82 13.05 9.36 -16.28
CA GLY A 82 13.76 8.83 -17.43
C GLY A 82 13.64 7.32 -17.58
N ILE A 83 13.66 6.60 -16.46
CA ILE A 83 13.40 5.15 -16.43
C ILE A 83 11.95 4.85 -16.84
N GLU A 84 10.96 5.56 -16.29
CA GLU A 84 9.55 5.39 -16.68
C GLU A 84 9.35 5.68 -18.17
N PHE A 85 9.92 6.79 -18.68
CA PHE A 85 9.85 7.15 -20.10
C PHE A 85 10.43 6.05 -20.99
N PHE A 86 11.60 5.52 -20.64
CA PHE A 86 12.23 4.42 -21.37
C PHE A 86 11.36 3.15 -21.39
N GLU A 87 10.89 2.68 -20.23
CA GLU A 87 10.06 1.47 -20.12
C GLU A 87 8.72 1.61 -20.86
N LYS A 88 8.12 2.80 -20.86
CA LYS A 88 6.80 3.07 -21.43
C LYS A 88 6.80 3.36 -22.93
N HIS A 89 7.92 3.85 -23.48
CA HIS A 89 7.97 4.39 -24.84
C HIS A 89 9.09 3.82 -25.72
N ILE A 90 10.25 3.49 -25.14
CA ILE A 90 11.43 3.10 -25.92
C ILE A 90 11.66 1.59 -25.90
N ARG A 91 11.56 0.94 -24.73
CA ARG A 91 11.65 -0.53 -24.64
C ARG A 91 10.62 -1.22 -25.57
N PRO A 92 9.33 -0.81 -25.62
CA PRO A 92 8.38 -1.41 -26.55
C PRO A 92 8.78 -1.17 -28.01
N MET A 93 9.28 0.02 -28.34
CA MET A 93 9.71 0.36 -29.71
C MET A 93 10.89 -0.51 -30.17
N PHE A 94 11.94 -0.64 -29.34
CA PHE A 94 13.09 -1.49 -29.65
C PHE A 94 12.68 -2.96 -29.78
N ALA A 95 11.91 -3.50 -28.84
CA ALA A 95 11.40 -4.87 -28.92
C ALA A 95 10.47 -5.09 -30.12
N THR A 96 9.78 -4.04 -30.60
CA THR A 96 8.82 -4.13 -31.71
C THR A 96 9.48 -4.05 -33.09
N HIS A 97 10.59 -3.30 -33.21
CA HIS A 97 11.14 -2.88 -34.51
C HIS A 97 12.66 -3.05 -34.68
N CYS A 98 13.40 -3.42 -33.63
CA CYS A 98 14.87 -3.35 -33.61
C CYS A 98 15.54 -4.63 -33.11
N LEU A 99 15.06 -5.23 -32.02
CA LEU A 99 15.77 -6.31 -31.33
C LEU A 99 15.78 -7.66 -32.06
N GLU A 100 14.89 -7.86 -33.04
CA GLU A 100 14.91 -9.05 -33.90
C GLU A 100 16.23 -9.15 -34.69
N CYS A 101 16.75 -8.03 -35.21
CA CYS A 101 18.02 -8.01 -35.95
C CYS A 101 19.20 -7.51 -35.10
N HIS A 102 18.94 -6.67 -34.08
CA HIS A 102 19.95 -5.99 -33.27
C HIS A 102 19.88 -6.36 -31.77
N GLY A 103 19.31 -7.52 -31.45
CA GLY A 103 19.49 -8.24 -30.19
C GLY A 103 20.71 -9.15 -30.29
N GLU A 104 20.55 -10.44 -30.00
CA GLU A 104 21.66 -11.42 -30.03
C GLU A 104 22.35 -11.55 -31.39
N ASP A 105 21.58 -11.54 -32.49
CA ASP A 105 22.09 -11.66 -33.87
C ASP A 105 22.99 -10.47 -34.29
N ALA A 106 22.97 -9.36 -33.54
CA ALA A 106 23.89 -8.24 -33.64
C ALA A 106 24.18 -7.77 -35.08
N SER A 107 23.14 -7.62 -35.91
CA SER A 107 23.27 -7.28 -37.34
C SER A 107 24.16 -6.06 -37.57
N GLY A 108 25.14 -6.19 -38.47
CA GLY A 108 26.14 -5.13 -38.72
C GLY A 108 27.11 -4.87 -37.55
N GLY A 109 27.17 -5.77 -36.57
CA GLY A 109 27.93 -5.60 -35.33
C GLY A 109 27.29 -4.63 -34.34
N LEU A 110 25.99 -4.32 -34.49
CA LEU A 110 25.26 -3.37 -33.64
C LEU A 110 24.25 -4.11 -32.76
N ARG A 111 24.30 -3.83 -31.45
CA ARG A 111 23.33 -4.26 -30.44
C ARG A 111 22.59 -3.06 -29.84
N LEU A 112 21.27 -3.22 -29.65
CA LEU A 112 20.34 -2.21 -29.14
C LEU A 112 19.61 -2.65 -27.86
N ASP A 113 19.94 -3.84 -27.34
CA ASP A 113 19.40 -4.45 -26.13
C ASP A 113 20.21 -4.15 -24.85
N SER A 114 21.30 -3.39 -24.98
CA SER A 114 22.13 -2.88 -23.88
C SER A 114 22.53 -1.44 -24.19
N ARG A 115 22.49 -0.57 -23.17
CA ARG A 115 22.99 0.81 -23.25
C ARG A 115 24.49 0.84 -23.46
N ASN A 116 25.27 0.06 -22.73
CA ASN A 116 26.71 -0.09 -22.93
C ASN A 116 27.04 -0.52 -24.36
N ALA A 117 26.25 -1.44 -24.95
CA ALA A 117 26.42 -1.83 -26.35
C ALA A 117 26.07 -0.70 -27.32
N MET A 118 25.01 0.07 -27.08
CA MET A 118 24.66 1.26 -27.88
C MET A 118 25.71 2.38 -27.79
N LEU A 119 26.33 2.57 -26.62
CA LEU A 119 27.40 3.54 -26.39
C LEU A 119 28.72 3.11 -27.05
N ALA A 120 29.03 1.81 -27.00
CA ALA A 120 30.17 1.23 -27.74
C ALA A 120 29.97 1.32 -29.25
N GLY A 121 28.73 1.15 -29.73
CA GLY A 121 28.36 1.23 -31.13
C GLY A 121 28.86 0.05 -31.95
N SER A 122 29.05 0.28 -33.26
CA SER A 122 29.61 -0.70 -34.19
C SER A 122 30.80 -0.11 -34.97
N ALA A 123 31.29 -0.83 -35.98
CA ALA A 123 32.32 -0.32 -36.89
C ALA A 123 31.91 0.97 -37.64
N SER A 124 30.61 1.30 -37.68
CA SER A 124 30.08 2.54 -38.26
C SER A 124 30.11 3.73 -37.28
N GLY A 125 30.38 3.51 -35.98
CA GLY A 125 30.38 4.54 -34.93
C GLY A 125 29.41 4.25 -33.78
N THR A 126 29.35 5.17 -32.82
CA THR A 126 28.46 5.13 -31.66
C THR A 126 26.99 5.17 -32.08
N ALA A 127 26.17 4.25 -31.54
CA ALA A 127 24.77 4.10 -31.96
C ALA A 127 23.88 5.21 -31.39
N ILE A 128 24.10 5.55 -30.12
CA ILE A 128 23.39 6.60 -29.37
C ILE A 128 24.42 7.50 -28.69
N THR A 129 24.32 8.81 -28.94
CA THR A 129 25.11 9.86 -28.30
C THR A 129 24.23 10.54 -27.24
N PRO A 130 24.40 10.26 -25.93
CA PRO A 130 23.55 10.82 -24.89
C PRO A 130 23.51 12.36 -24.91
N GLY A 131 22.29 12.92 -24.94
CA GLY A 131 22.04 14.35 -25.03
C GLY A 131 22.04 14.92 -26.45
N ASP A 132 22.37 14.13 -27.48
CA ASP A 132 22.45 14.60 -28.88
C ASP A 132 21.78 13.60 -29.85
N PRO A 133 20.48 13.81 -30.17
CA PRO A 133 19.78 13.01 -31.18
C PRO A 133 20.33 13.16 -32.58
N ASP A 134 20.82 14.35 -32.95
CA ASP A 134 21.33 14.62 -34.29
C ASP A 134 22.66 13.89 -34.54
N ALA A 135 23.50 13.73 -33.51
CA ALA A 135 24.71 12.92 -33.52
C ALA A 135 24.51 11.42 -33.21
N SER A 136 23.26 10.93 -33.13
CA SER A 136 22.95 9.52 -32.84
C SER A 136 22.61 8.75 -34.11
N LEU A 137 23.46 7.78 -34.50
CA LEU A 137 23.28 7.00 -35.74
C LEU A 137 21.93 6.28 -35.82
N VAL A 138 21.40 5.76 -34.70
CA VAL A 138 20.08 5.12 -34.67
C VAL A 138 18.97 6.12 -35.00
N VAL A 139 19.06 7.36 -34.49
CA VAL A 139 18.08 8.42 -34.78
C VAL A 139 18.15 8.82 -36.26
N GLN A 140 19.35 8.97 -36.83
CA GLN A 140 19.53 9.24 -38.26
C GLN A 140 18.94 8.12 -39.16
N ALA A 141 19.17 6.86 -38.78
CA ALA A 141 18.67 5.68 -39.49
C ALA A 141 17.14 5.59 -39.47
N VAL A 142 16.47 5.86 -38.33
CA VAL A 142 14.99 5.87 -38.25
C VAL A 142 14.34 7.11 -38.86
N ARG A 143 15.04 8.24 -38.89
CA ARG A 143 14.61 9.42 -39.64
C ARG A 143 14.69 9.23 -41.16
N TYR A 144 15.43 8.20 -41.64
CA TYR A 144 15.75 7.93 -43.05
C TYR A 144 16.64 9.02 -43.69
N LEU A 145 17.52 9.66 -42.92
CA LEU A 145 18.40 10.73 -43.42
C LEU A 145 19.54 10.17 -44.28
N GLU A 146 20.14 9.06 -43.83
CA GLU A 146 21.27 8.40 -44.50
C GLU A 146 21.01 6.88 -44.57
N ASP A 147 21.84 6.15 -45.32
CA ASP A 147 21.77 4.68 -45.42
C ASP A 147 22.76 4.03 -44.42
N PRO A 148 22.39 2.94 -43.72
CA PRO A 148 21.16 2.16 -43.90
C PRO A 148 19.94 2.76 -43.20
N LYS A 149 18.82 2.80 -43.94
CA LYS A 149 17.50 3.18 -43.43
C LYS A 149 16.89 2.01 -42.63
N MET A 150 16.40 2.27 -41.43
CA MET A 150 15.87 1.25 -40.51
C MET A 150 14.54 1.71 -39.87
N PRO A 151 13.55 0.83 -39.66
CA PRO A 151 13.49 -0.58 -40.07
C PRO A 151 13.32 -0.76 -41.59
N PRO A 152 13.85 -1.84 -42.19
CA PRO A 152 13.83 -2.01 -43.65
C PRO A 152 12.40 -2.20 -44.22
N GLU A 153 11.47 -2.70 -43.40
CA GLU A 153 10.08 -2.96 -43.82
C GLU A 153 9.19 -1.71 -43.85
N GLY A 154 9.62 -0.61 -43.22
CA GLY A 154 8.85 0.63 -43.17
C GLY A 154 9.35 1.59 -42.11
N LYS A 155 9.28 2.89 -42.41
CA LYS A 155 9.70 3.95 -41.50
C LYS A 155 8.80 3.99 -40.27
N LEU A 156 9.38 4.20 -39.10
CA LEU A 156 8.64 4.43 -37.85
C LEU A 156 7.71 5.64 -37.96
N SER A 157 6.66 5.68 -37.14
CA SER A 157 5.78 6.85 -37.05
C SER A 157 6.54 8.07 -36.50
N ASP A 158 6.12 9.27 -36.90
CA ASP A 158 6.75 10.51 -36.44
C ASP A 158 6.69 10.66 -34.90
N ASP A 159 5.65 10.13 -34.26
CA ASP A 159 5.53 10.06 -32.79
C ASP A 159 6.54 9.10 -32.15
N ALA A 160 6.81 7.94 -32.76
CA ALA A 160 7.84 7.02 -32.28
C ALA A 160 9.25 7.63 -32.45
N ILE A 161 9.52 8.29 -33.59
CA ILE A 161 10.78 8.99 -33.84
C ILE A 161 10.99 10.12 -32.82
N ALA A 162 9.97 10.97 -32.59
CA ALA A 162 10.03 12.03 -31.60
C ALA A 162 10.27 11.52 -30.17
N ARG A 163 9.65 10.38 -29.77
CA ARG A 163 9.93 9.74 -28.47
C ARG A 163 11.37 9.27 -28.36
N LEU A 164 11.92 8.65 -29.40
CA LEU A 164 13.32 8.22 -29.43
C LEU A 164 14.26 9.41 -29.27
N GLU A 165 14.00 10.50 -29.99
CA GLU A 165 14.74 11.77 -29.87
C GLU A 165 14.70 12.29 -28.44
N THR A 166 13.51 12.46 -27.85
CA THR A 166 13.35 12.89 -26.45
C THR A 166 14.12 12.01 -25.46
N TRP A 167 14.11 10.68 -25.63
CA TRP A 167 14.89 9.78 -24.77
C TRP A 167 16.40 9.97 -24.92
N VAL A 168 16.90 10.23 -26.13
CA VAL A 168 18.31 10.56 -26.35
C VAL A 168 18.65 11.92 -25.71
N GLU A 169 17.81 12.95 -25.86
CA GLU A 169 17.96 14.26 -25.19
C GLU A 169 18.03 14.12 -23.66
N MET A 170 17.26 13.21 -23.09
CA MET A 170 17.28 12.87 -21.65
C MET A 170 18.56 12.14 -21.19
N GLY A 171 19.55 11.92 -22.06
CA GLY A 171 20.80 11.23 -21.74
C GLY A 171 20.74 9.71 -21.92
N ALA A 172 19.76 9.21 -22.68
CA ALA A 172 19.48 7.80 -22.90
C ALA A 172 19.38 6.99 -21.59
N PRO A 173 18.47 7.35 -20.66
CA PRO A 173 18.31 6.67 -19.37
C PRO A 173 17.91 5.20 -19.54
N TRP A 174 18.52 4.30 -18.75
CA TRP A 174 18.33 2.84 -18.84
C TRP A 174 18.30 2.20 -17.45
N PRO A 175 17.38 1.28 -17.14
CA PRO A 175 17.26 0.70 -15.82
C PRO A 175 18.20 -0.49 -15.58
N GLY A 176 18.95 -0.42 -14.48
CA GLY A 176 19.81 -1.49 -13.96
C GLY A 176 21.18 -1.59 -14.65
N ASP A 177 21.97 -2.59 -14.22
CA ASP A 177 23.37 -2.82 -14.60
C ASP A 177 23.57 -3.34 -16.03
N ASP A 178 22.87 -2.78 -17.02
CA ASP A 178 23.15 -2.95 -18.45
C ASP A 178 23.15 -4.39 -19.00
N LYS A 179 22.61 -5.34 -18.23
CA LYS A 179 22.48 -6.75 -18.63
C LYS A 179 21.38 -6.91 -19.68
N PRO A 180 21.53 -7.85 -20.62
CA PRO A 180 20.41 -8.31 -21.45
C PRO A 180 19.22 -8.71 -20.57
N ILE A 181 18.01 -8.62 -21.11
CA ILE A 181 16.85 -9.26 -20.49
C ILE A 181 17.11 -10.78 -20.59
N PRO A 182 17.16 -11.53 -19.48
CA PRO A 182 17.36 -12.97 -19.56
C PRO A 182 16.20 -13.63 -20.31
N THR A 183 16.51 -14.66 -21.09
CA THR A 183 15.50 -15.48 -21.78
C THR A 183 14.65 -16.28 -20.78
N VAL A 184 13.49 -16.77 -21.22
CA VAL A 184 12.64 -17.65 -20.39
C VAL A 184 13.44 -18.87 -19.92
N ASP A 185 14.25 -19.47 -20.79
CA ASP A 185 15.11 -20.62 -20.45
C ASP A 185 16.16 -20.28 -19.37
N GLU A 186 16.80 -19.10 -19.44
CA GLU A 186 17.75 -18.63 -18.41
C GLU A 186 17.05 -18.34 -17.07
N THR A 187 15.83 -17.80 -17.09
CA THR A 187 15.04 -17.58 -15.87
C THR A 187 14.49 -18.87 -15.28
N ALA A 188 14.20 -19.89 -16.11
CA ALA A 188 13.74 -21.20 -15.63
C ALA A 188 14.80 -21.89 -14.78
N GLY A 189 16.06 -21.93 -15.23
CA GLY A 189 17.17 -22.46 -14.45
C GLY A 189 17.45 -21.68 -13.16
N ALA A 190 17.15 -20.38 -13.11
CA ALA A 190 17.22 -19.61 -11.87
C ALA A 190 16.08 -19.97 -10.90
N ALA A 191 14.86 -20.19 -11.41
CA ALA A 191 13.70 -20.58 -10.61
C ALA A 191 13.88 -21.94 -9.91
N GLU A 192 14.55 -22.91 -10.54
CA GLU A 192 14.90 -24.20 -9.92
C GLU A 192 15.63 -24.07 -8.57
N THR A 193 16.32 -22.95 -8.32
CA THR A 193 17.07 -22.70 -7.08
C THR A 193 16.52 -21.56 -6.22
N HIS A 194 15.48 -20.86 -6.70
CA HIS A 194 14.90 -19.72 -5.99
C HIS A 194 13.99 -20.17 -4.85
N TRP A 195 14.15 -19.56 -3.67
CA TRP A 195 13.48 -19.95 -2.42
C TRP A 195 11.95 -20.04 -2.54
N ALA A 196 11.34 -19.13 -3.29
CA ALA A 196 9.88 -19.04 -3.42
C ALA A 196 9.26 -20.22 -4.18
N PHE A 197 10.03 -20.87 -5.05
CA PHE A 197 9.57 -21.97 -5.91
C PHE A 197 10.00 -23.35 -5.39
N GLN A 198 10.76 -23.40 -4.28
CA GLN A 198 11.03 -24.66 -3.59
C GLN A 198 9.78 -25.13 -2.85
N PRO A 199 9.48 -26.45 -2.80
CA PRO A 199 8.42 -26.99 -1.97
C PRO A 199 8.49 -26.49 -0.52
N VAL A 200 7.34 -26.20 0.08
CA VAL A 200 7.26 -25.84 1.51
C VAL A 200 7.60 -27.08 2.33
N THR A 201 8.53 -26.93 3.29
CA THR A 201 8.90 -28.01 4.21
C THR A 201 8.85 -27.52 5.65
N MET A 202 8.51 -28.40 6.60
CA MET A 202 8.56 -28.08 8.02
C MET A 202 10.03 -28.12 8.50
N PRO A 203 10.66 -26.97 8.85
CA PRO A 203 12.07 -26.96 9.23
C PRO A 203 12.25 -27.38 10.70
N ALA A 204 13.43 -27.89 11.03
CA ALA A 204 13.79 -28.17 12.41
C ALA A 204 14.00 -26.88 13.20
N LEU A 205 13.65 -26.88 14.50
CA LEU A 205 13.88 -25.70 15.34
C LEU A 205 15.39 -25.40 15.49
N PRO A 206 15.82 -24.15 15.23
CA PRO A 206 17.20 -23.74 15.43
C PRO A 206 17.71 -23.98 16.85
N GLN A 207 19.02 -24.25 16.97
CA GLN A 207 19.69 -24.29 18.26
C GLN A 207 19.97 -22.85 18.73
N VAL A 208 19.57 -22.52 19.95
CA VAL A 208 19.74 -21.19 20.57
C VAL A 208 20.51 -21.31 21.88
N VAL A 209 21.22 -20.24 22.26
CA VAL A 209 21.97 -20.15 23.52
C VAL A 209 21.02 -19.85 24.69
N HIS A 210 20.08 -18.91 24.51
CA HIS A 210 19.18 -18.45 25.56
C HIS A 210 17.84 -19.22 25.57
N THR A 211 17.91 -20.53 25.87
CA THR A 211 16.77 -21.47 25.82
C THR A 211 15.61 -21.17 26.77
N GLU A 212 15.73 -20.19 27.68
CA GLU A 212 14.65 -19.78 28.60
C GLU A 212 13.70 -18.73 28.01
N TRP A 213 14.10 -18.01 26.96
CA TRP A 213 13.26 -16.96 26.35
C TRP A 213 12.14 -17.52 25.45
N PRO A 214 12.39 -18.49 24.55
CA PRO A 214 11.37 -19.00 23.64
C PRO A 214 10.14 -19.59 24.35
N GLN A 215 8.95 -19.06 24.03
CA GLN A 215 7.66 -19.58 24.51
C GLN A 215 6.91 -20.35 23.42
N SER A 216 7.18 -20.06 22.15
CA SER A 216 6.65 -20.80 20.99
C SER A 216 7.75 -21.13 19.97
N PRO A 217 7.50 -22.04 19.01
CA PRO A 217 8.41 -22.34 17.91
C PRO A 217 8.94 -21.12 17.14
N ILE A 218 8.11 -20.08 16.95
CA ILE A 218 8.50 -18.82 16.27
C ILE A 218 9.74 -18.21 16.92
N ASP A 219 9.77 -18.22 18.26
CA ASP A 219 10.80 -17.55 19.04
C ASP A 219 12.19 -18.16 18.84
N TYR A 220 12.28 -19.45 18.48
CA TYR A 220 13.57 -20.10 18.16
C TYR A 220 14.19 -19.52 16.89
N PHE A 221 13.41 -19.27 15.84
CA PHE A 221 13.90 -18.70 14.58
C PHE A 221 14.33 -17.24 14.75
N ILE A 222 13.55 -16.45 15.51
CA ILE A 222 13.88 -15.06 15.82
C ILE A 222 15.12 -14.99 16.71
N LEU A 223 15.15 -15.75 17.81
CA LEU A 223 16.28 -15.72 18.75
C LEU A 223 17.58 -16.19 18.09
N ALA A 224 17.57 -17.24 17.26
CA ALA A 224 18.76 -17.67 16.54
C ALA A 224 19.31 -16.58 15.61
N ARG A 225 18.43 -15.81 14.94
CA ARG A 225 18.85 -14.68 14.10
C ARG A 225 19.42 -13.53 14.94
N LEU A 226 18.80 -13.22 16.09
CA LEU A 226 19.29 -12.20 17.02
C LEU A 226 20.66 -12.55 17.61
N GLU A 227 20.82 -13.78 18.11
CA GLU A 227 22.08 -14.28 18.68
C GLU A 227 23.22 -14.25 17.64
N ALA A 228 22.95 -14.62 16.39
CA ALA A 228 23.92 -14.55 15.30
C ALA A 228 24.43 -13.13 15.00
N GLU A 229 23.59 -12.11 15.18
CA GLU A 229 23.95 -10.69 15.00
C GLU A 229 24.43 -10.02 16.30
N GLY A 230 24.54 -10.78 17.40
CA GLY A 230 24.88 -10.26 18.72
C GLY A 230 23.86 -9.23 19.23
N LEU A 231 22.58 -9.54 19.06
CA LEU A 231 21.43 -8.83 19.61
C LEU A 231 20.72 -9.74 20.62
N GLU A 232 20.03 -9.12 21.56
CA GLU A 232 19.15 -9.81 22.51
C GLU A 232 17.71 -9.37 22.26
N PRO A 233 16.69 -10.19 22.56
CA PRO A 233 15.30 -9.74 22.56
C PRO A 233 15.04 -8.69 23.66
N SER A 234 13.93 -7.97 23.52
CA SER A 234 13.44 -7.03 24.54
C SER A 234 12.66 -7.77 25.63
N PRO A 235 12.57 -7.21 26.85
CA PRO A 235 11.70 -7.76 27.89
C PRO A 235 10.24 -7.81 27.42
N PRO A 236 9.43 -8.72 27.97
CA PRO A 236 8.00 -8.76 27.68
C PRO A 236 7.33 -7.42 28.05
N ALA A 237 6.34 -7.03 27.26
CA ALA A 237 5.51 -5.87 27.55
C ALA A 237 4.62 -6.14 28.78
N GLU A 238 4.11 -5.06 29.39
CA GLU A 238 3.11 -5.21 30.44
C GLU A 238 1.84 -5.87 29.89
N ARG A 239 1.15 -6.66 30.72
CA ARG A 239 -0.09 -7.37 30.35
C ARG A 239 -1.15 -6.43 29.74
N ARG A 240 -1.22 -5.19 30.23
CA ARG A 240 -2.06 -4.13 29.64
C ARG A 240 -1.68 -3.84 28.19
N THR A 241 -0.39 -3.62 27.92
CA THR A 241 0.11 -3.33 26.56
C THR A 241 -0.15 -4.50 25.63
N ILE A 242 0.12 -5.74 26.07
CA ILE A 242 -0.18 -6.96 25.30
C ILE A 242 -1.68 -7.03 24.96
N LEU A 243 -2.57 -6.78 25.94
CA LEU A 243 -4.02 -6.78 25.70
C LEU A 243 -4.46 -5.64 24.77
N ARG A 244 -3.98 -4.41 24.97
CA ARG A 244 -4.29 -3.26 24.10
C ARG A 244 -3.88 -3.52 22.66
N ARG A 245 -2.65 -4.01 22.47
CA ARG A 245 -2.07 -4.40 21.18
C ARG A 245 -2.92 -5.48 20.51
N ALA A 246 -3.21 -6.56 21.22
CA ALA A 246 -4.02 -7.65 20.70
C ALA A 246 -5.47 -7.20 20.38
N SER A 247 -6.10 -6.35 21.19
CA SER A 247 -7.46 -5.88 20.88
C SER A 247 -7.51 -5.03 19.61
N TYR A 248 -6.52 -4.17 19.36
CA TYR A 248 -6.45 -3.43 18.09
C TYR A 248 -6.08 -4.35 16.90
N ASP A 249 -5.11 -5.25 17.07
CA ASP A 249 -4.68 -6.12 15.97
C ASP A 249 -5.71 -7.18 15.60
N VAL A 250 -6.39 -7.75 16.59
CA VAL A 250 -7.30 -8.90 16.40
C VAL A 250 -8.74 -8.45 16.12
N VAL A 251 -9.24 -7.40 16.78
CA VAL A 251 -10.64 -6.93 16.61
C VAL A 251 -10.78 -5.48 16.15
N GLY A 252 -9.70 -4.69 16.11
CA GLY A 252 -9.72 -3.29 15.67
C GLY A 252 -10.41 -2.32 16.64
N LEU A 253 -10.46 -2.65 17.93
CA LEU A 253 -11.12 -1.85 18.97
C LEU A 253 -10.26 -1.79 20.25
N PRO A 254 -10.34 -0.72 21.05
CA PRO A 254 -9.67 -0.66 22.35
C PRO A 254 -10.27 -1.69 23.34
N PRO A 255 -9.46 -2.24 24.27
CA PRO A 255 -9.97 -3.03 25.39
C PRO A 255 -10.66 -2.11 26.41
N THR A 256 -11.65 -2.63 27.13
CA THR A 256 -12.24 -1.91 28.27
C THR A 256 -11.30 -1.92 29.48
N ILE A 257 -11.45 -0.94 30.38
CA ILE A 257 -10.69 -0.90 31.64
C ILE A 257 -10.94 -2.15 32.50
N ASP A 258 -12.15 -2.72 32.46
CA ASP A 258 -12.50 -3.90 33.25
C ASP A 258 -11.81 -5.17 32.70
N GLU A 259 -11.61 -5.28 31.39
CA GLU A 259 -10.80 -6.36 30.80
C GLU A 259 -9.31 -6.22 31.17
N VAL A 260 -8.78 -4.99 31.20
CA VAL A 260 -7.42 -4.71 31.67
C VAL A 260 -7.26 -5.07 33.16
N ARG A 261 -8.19 -4.63 34.01
CA ARG A 261 -8.21 -4.94 35.45
C ARG A 261 -8.37 -6.45 35.71
N SER A 262 -9.22 -7.12 34.94
CA SER A 262 -9.41 -8.58 35.02
C SER A 262 -8.12 -9.34 34.70
N LEU A 263 -7.42 -8.98 33.60
CA LEU A 263 -6.15 -9.60 33.22
C LEU A 263 -5.00 -9.25 34.19
N ALA A 264 -5.02 -8.05 34.79
CA ALA A 264 -4.04 -7.65 35.79
C ALA A 264 -4.22 -8.39 37.13
N GLY A 265 -5.46 -8.74 37.50
CA GLY A 265 -5.76 -9.49 38.73
C GLY A 265 -5.63 -11.01 38.62
N ASP A 266 -5.62 -11.58 37.40
CA ASP A 266 -5.55 -13.02 37.16
C ASP A 266 -4.10 -13.54 37.23
N ASN A 267 -3.67 -14.03 38.40
CA ASN A 267 -2.30 -14.51 38.62
C ASN A 267 -1.95 -15.84 37.92
N ASP A 268 -2.87 -16.44 37.16
CA ASP A 268 -2.62 -17.67 36.40
C ASP A 268 -1.66 -17.43 35.20
N SER A 269 -0.85 -18.44 34.86
CA SER A 269 0.13 -18.35 33.78
C SER A 269 -0.49 -18.23 32.38
N HIS A 270 -1.70 -18.76 32.19
CA HIS A 270 -2.43 -18.74 30.91
C HIS A 270 -3.48 -17.62 30.85
N ALA A 271 -3.44 -16.64 31.76
CA ALA A 271 -4.36 -15.51 31.78
C ALA A 271 -4.30 -14.70 30.47
N VAL A 272 -3.09 -14.50 29.92
CA VAL A 272 -2.87 -13.82 28.64
C VAL A 272 -3.44 -14.67 27.50
N ASP A 273 -3.10 -15.96 27.41
CA ASP A 273 -3.60 -16.88 26.39
C ASP A 273 -5.13 -16.88 26.32
N ARG A 274 -5.82 -16.98 27.47
CA ARG A 274 -7.30 -16.93 27.54
C ARG A 274 -7.87 -15.59 27.08
N ALA A 275 -7.15 -14.48 27.25
CA ALA A 275 -7.56 -13.19 26.74
C ALA A 275 -7.40 -13.10 25.22
N LEU A 276 -6.31 -13.65 24.67
CA LEU A 276 -6.06 -13.75 23.22
C LEU A 276 -7.08 -14.66 22.54
N ASP A 277 -7.36 -15.85 23.11
CA ASP A 277 -8.35 -16.80 22.61
C ASP A 277 -9.76 -16.19 22.56
N ARG A 278 -10.12 -15.38 23.58
CA ARG A 278 -11.38 -14.62 23.60
C ARG A 278 -11.44 -13.54 22.50
N LEU A 279 -10.32 -12.93 22.12
CA LEU A 279 -10.28 -11.99 21.00
C LEU A 279 -10.41 -12.70 19.65
N LEU A 280 -9.77 -13.86 19.46
CA LEU A 280 -9.89 -14.70 18.25
C LEU A 280 -11.28 -15.33 18.08
N ALA A 281 -11.98 -15.59 19.19
CA ALA A 281 -13.37 -16.03 19.22
C ALA A 281 -14.40 -14.88 19.06
N SER A 282 -13.96 -13.62 19.04
CA SER A 282 -14.85 -12.47 18.89
C SER A 282 -15.40 -12.38 17.46
N PRO A 283 -16.70 -12.09 17.25
CA PRO A 283 -17.24 -11.85 15.91
C PRO A 283 -16.68 -10.58 15.24
N HIS A 284 -15.98 -9.73 15.99
CA HIS A 284 -15.27 -8.56 15.48
C HIS A 284 -13.89 -8.91 14.88
N PHE A 285 -13.43 -10.16 15.03
CA PHE A 285 -12.24 -10.69 14.36
C PHE A 285 -12.38 -10.62 12.84
N GLY A 286 -13.46 -11.21 12.31
CA GLY A 286 -13.75 -11.25 10.89
C GLY A 286 -13.89 -9.85 10.29
N GLU A 287 -14.43 -8.88 11.04
CA GLU A 287 -14.49 -7.48 10.58
C GLU A 287 -13.09 -6.84 10.44
N ARG A 288 -12.20 -7.10 11.41
CA ARG A 288 -10.83 -6.57 11.37
C ARG A 288 -10.05 -7.18 10.20
N TRP A 289 -10.06 -8.50 10.08
CA TRP A 289 -9.27 -9.22 9.07
C TRP A 289 -9.88 -9.17 7.67
N ALA A 290 -11.21 -9.04 7.54
CA ALA A 290 -11.83 -8.74 6.26
C ALA A 290 -11.29 -7.45 5.66
N ARG A 291 -11.06 -6.39 6.44
CA ARG A 291 -10.53 -5.13 5.89
C ARG A 291 -9.19 -5.32 5.17
N HIS A 292 -8.32 -6.15 5.71
CA HIS A 292 -7.03 -6.48 5.12
C HIS A 292 -7.20 -7.28 3.81
N TRP A 293 -8.08 -8.28 3.78
CA TRP A 293 -8.36 -9.01 2.53
C TRP A 293 -9.06 -8.15 1.47
N LEU A 294 -9.93 -7.23 1.87
CA LEU A 294 -10.69 -6.37 0.95
C LEU A 294 -9.81 -5.31 0.26
N ASP A 295 -8.65 -4.97 0.83
CA ASP A 295 -7.61 -4.18 0.18
C ASP A 295 -6.95 -4.99 -0.96
N VAL A 296 -6.61 -6.26 -0.70
CA VAL A 296 -6.08 -7.21 -1.69
C VAL A 296 -7.10 -7.46 -2.82
N ALA A 297 -8.37 -7.64 -2.47
CA ALA A 297 -9.46 -7.88 -3.42
C ALA A 297 -9.92 -6.64 -4.20
N ARG A 298 -9.33 -5.46 -3.98
CA ARG A 298 -9.74 -4.14 -4.51
C ARG A 298 -11.24 -3.83 -4.34
N TYR A 299 -11.82 -4.15 -3.18
CA TYR A 299 -13.26 -4.02 -2.93
C TYR A 299 -13.79 -2.59 -3.13
N ALA A 300 -14.96 -2.47 -3.76
CA ALA A 300 -15.75 -1.24 -3.79
C ALA A 300 -17.24 -1.52 -4.01
N ASP A 301 -18.09 -0.57 -3.60
CA ASP A 301 -19.53 -0.60 -3.85
C ASP A 301 -19.89 -0.02 -5.24
N SER A 302 -18.91 0.48 -6.01
CA SER A 302 -19.10 1.04 -7.35
C SER A 302 -18.17 0.44 -8.42
N LYS A 303 -18.66 0.31 -9.65
CA LYS A 303 -18.02 -0.30 -10.84
C LYS A 303 -16.86 0.51 -11.43
N GLY A 304 -16.67 1.74 -10.98
CA GLY A 304 -15.94 2.74 -11.72
C GLY A 304 -16.77 3.35 -12.86
N TYR A 305 -16.10 3.96 -13.84
CA TYR A 305 -16.78 4.59 -14.98
C TYR A 305 -17.31 3.53 -15.96
N VAL A 306 -18.62 3.56 -16.22
CA VAL A 306 -19.33 2.69 -17.17
C VAL A 306 -20.29 3.54 -18.02
N PHE A 307 -20.42 3.20 -19.31
CA PHE A 307 -21.40 3.82 -20.19
C PHE A 307 -22.80 3.24 -19.96
N THR A 308 -23.81 4.11 -19.89
CA THR A 308 -25.25 3.77 -19.97
C THR A 308 -25.77 2.70 -19.00
N ALA A 309 -25.06 2.44 -17.90
CA ALA A 309 -25.43 1.46 -16.88
C ALA A 309 -25.34 2.07 -15.47
N ASP A 310 -26.01 1.46 -14.48
CA ASP A 310 -25.82 1.85 -13.07
C ASP A 310 -24.36 1.61 -12.66
N ARG A 311 -23.73 2.65 -12.12
CA ARG A 311 -22.35 2.67 -11.63
C ARG A 311 -22.19 1.93 -10.31
N ASN A 312 -23.27 1.56 -9.63
CA ASN A 312 -23.22 0.83 -8.36
C ASN A 312 -23.22 -0.69 -8.57
N TYR A 313 -22.64 -1.41 -7.61
CA TYR A 313 -22.92 -2.82 -7.38
C TYR A 313 -23.99 -2.92 -6.28
N PRO A 314 -25.25 -3.27 -6.60
CA PRO A 314 -26.35 -3.18 -5.64
C PRO A 314 -26.19 -4.08 -4.41
N ASN A 315 -25.41 -5.18 -4.54
CA ASN A 315 -25.20 -6.17 -3.49
C ASN A 315 -23.71 -6.49 -3.22
N ALA A 316 -22.76 -5.61 -3.57
CA ALA A 316 -21.33 -5.85 -3.29
C ALA A 316 -21.05 -6.16 -1.81
N TYR A 317 -21.81 -5.52 -0.91
CA TYR A 317 -21.69 -5.73 0.54
C TYR A 317 -21.86 -7.20 0.98
N LYS A 318 -22.54 -8.06 0.19
CA LYS A 318 -22.67 -9.49 0.51
C LYS A 318 -21.35 -10.25 0.38
N TYR A 319 -20.49 -9.88 -0.56
CA TYR A 319 -19.13 -10.44 -0.64
C TYR A 319 -18.31 -9.99 0.57
N ARG A 320 -18.38 -8.70 0.93
CA ARG A 320 -17.73 -8.18 2.14
C ARG A 320 -18.18 -8.92 3.40
N ASP A 321 -19.48 -9.15 3.55
CA ASP A 321 -20.06 -9.85 4.70
C ASP A 321 -19.73 -11.34 4.69
N TRP A 322 -19.64 -11.98 3.52
CA TRP A 322 -19.13 -13.34 3.39
C TRP A 322 -17.66 -13.45 3.82
N VAL A 323 -16.79 -12.50 3.45
CA VAL A 323 -15.38 -12.49 3.93
C VAL A 323 -15.32 -12.33 5.46
N VAL A 324 -16.16 -11.47 6.05
CA VAL A 324 -16.28 -11.33 7.51
C VAL A 324 -16.72 -12.65 8.16
N GLN A 325 -17.71 -13.32 7.57
CA GLN A 325 -18.22 -14.60 8.06
C GLN A 325 -17.16 -15.70 7.96
N ALA A 326 -16.52 -15.86 6.80
CA ALA A 326 -15.50 -16.88 6.55
C ALA A 326 -14.32 -16.79 7.54
N PHE A 327 -13.82 -15.58 7.84
CA PHE A 327 -12.80 -15.40 8.87
C PHE A 327 -13.33 -15.64 10.29
N ASN A 328 -14.57 -15.28 10.59
CA ASN A 328 -15.17 -15.57 11.90
C ASN A 328 -15.36 -17.07 12.15
N GLU A 329 -15.76 -17.81 11.11
CA GLU A 329 -15.95 -19.26 11.11
C GLU A 329 -14.64 -20.05 10.98
N ASP A 330 -13.53 -19.36 10.68
CA ASP A 330 -12.20 -19.95 10.40
C ASP A 330 -12.27 -20.96 9.25
N LEU A 331 -12.97 -20.58 8.17
CA LEU A 331 -13.03 -21.36 6.93
C LEU A 331 -11.60 -21.64 6.44
N PRO A 332 -11.20 -22.91 6.24
CA PRO A 332 -9.89 -23.29 5.72
C PRO A 332 -9.49 -22.45 4.52
N TYR A 333 -8.28 -21.89 4.54
CA TYR A 333 -7.87 -20.89 3.55
C TYR A 333 -7.81 -21.43 2.11
N ASP A 334 -7.54 -22.72 1.93
CA ASP A 334 -7.69 -23.42 0.65
C ASP A 334 -9.14 -23.35 0.14
N GLN A 335 -10.12 -23.70 0.99
CA GLN A 335 -11.55 -23.64 0.67
C GLN A 335 -12.05 -22.22 0.47
N PHE A 336 -11.52 -21.25 1.23
CA PHE A 336 -11.77 -19.82 1.04
C PHE A 336 -11.33 -19.35 -0.35
N LEU A 337 -10.15 -19.75 -0.83
CA LEU A 337 -9.71 -19.46 -2.20
C LEU A 337 -10.57 -20.19 -3.24
N ILE A 338 -10.87 -21.47 -3.03
CA ILE A 338 -11.68 -22.25 -3.99
C ILE A 338 -13.08 -21.66 -4.15
N GLN A 339 -13.75 -21.26 -3.06
CA GLN A 339 -15.05 -20.60 -3.13
C GLN A 339 -14.98 -19.26 -3.87
N GLN A 340 -13.93 -18.45 -3.65
CA GLN A 340 -13.78 -17.15 -4.33
C GLN A 340 -13.56 -17.26 -5.85
N ILE A 341 -13.10 -18.40 -6.34
CA ILE A 341 -12.80 -18.62 -7.77
C ILE A 341 -13.92 -19.42 -8.47
N ALA A 342 -14.47 -20.44 -7.79
CA ALA A 342 -15.29 -21.47 -8.40
C ALA A 342 -16.42 -22.02 -7.48
N ALA A 343 -16.99 -21.23 -6.56
CA ALA A 343 -18.09 -21.69 -5.70
C ALA A 343 -19.29 -22.28 -6.46
N ASP A 344 -19.59 -21.80 -7.67
CA ASP A 344 -20.66 -22.35 -8.53
C ASP A 344 -20.40 -23.79 -9.01
N ARG A 345 -19.14 -24.24 -8.95
CA ARG A 345 -18.71 -25.61 -9.31
C ARG A 345 -18.69 -26.57 -8.12
N LEU A 346 -18.93 -26.08 -6.90
CA LEU A 346 -18.95 -26.89 -5.69
C LEU A 346 -20.34 -27.52 -5.44
N ALA A 347 -20.37 -28.65 -4.73
CA ALA A 347 -21.58 -29.35 -4.36
C ALA A 347 -22.31 -28.69 -3.17
N LEU A 348 -22.73 -27.43 -3.32
CA LEU A 348 -23.29 -26.59 -2.25
C LEU A 348 -24.71 -26.97 -1.79
N GLY A 349 -25.40 -27.86 -2.50
CA GLY A 349 -26.79 -28.23 -2.18
C GLY A 349 -27.74 -27.03 -2.27
N GLU A 350 -28.43 -26.72 -1.17
CA GLU A 350 -29.31 -25.54 -1.07
C GLU A 350 -28.58 -24.28 -0.57
N GLU A 351 -27.31 -24.39 -0.14
CA GLU A 351 -26.55 -23.27 0.43
C GLU A 351 -26.08 -22.29 -0.64
N ARG A 352 -26.68 -21.10 -0.66
CA ARG A 352 -26.29 -20.02 -1.59
C ARG A 352 -25.23 -19.07 -1.03
N GLY A 353 -24.89 -19.19 0.26
CA GLY A 353 -23.92 -18.32 0.94
C GLY A 353 -22.54 -18.30 0.24
N PRO A 354 -21.93 -19.46 -0.03
CA PRO A 354 -20.63 -19.54 -0.72
C PRO A 354 -20.57 -18.88 -2.10
N LEU A 355 -21.69 -18.74 -2.81
CA LEU A 355 -21.72 -18.04 -4.11
C LEU A 355 -21.35 -16.55 -3.98
N ALA A 356 -21.49 -15.95 -2.79
CA ALA A 356 -21.06 -14.58 -2.52
C ALA A 356 -19.53 -14.41 -2.60
N ALA A 357 -18.76 -15.48 -2.38
CA ALA A 357 -17.29 -15.48 -2.43
C ALA A 357 -16.75 -15.01 -3.78
N MET A 358 -17.42 -15.38 -4.88
CA MET A 358 -17.03 -14.97 -6.24
C MET A 358 -17.04 -13.45 -6.48
N GLY A 359 -17.53 -12.67 -5.51
CA GLY A 359 -17.26 -11.24 -5.41
C GLY A 359 -15.80 -10.86 -5.66
N PHE A 360 -14.84 -11.68 -5.20
CA PHE A 360 -13.40 -11.49 -5.45
C PHE A 360 -13.05 -11.24 -6.93
N LEU A 361 -13.75 -11.90 -7.86
CA LEU A 361 -13.55 -11.79 -9.31
C LEU A 361 -14.56 -10.88 -10.03
N THR A 362 -15.65 -10.47 -9.36
CA THR A 362 -16.80 -9.80 -10.00
C THR A 362 -17.05 -8.37 -9.50
N VAL A 363 -16.61 -8.00 -8.29
CA VAL A 363 -16.73 -6.62 -7.77
C VAL A 363 -15.62 -5.68 -8.28
N GLY A 364 -14.71 -6.15 -9.14
CA GLY A 364 -13.63 -5.38 -9.76
C GLY A 364 -14.08 -4.17 -10.59
N ARG A 365 -13.12 -3.47 -11.22
CA ARG A 365 -13.44 -2.36 -12.15
C ARG A 365 -14.03 -2.92 -13.44
N ARG A 366 -14.79 -2.10 -14.16
CA ARG A 366 -15.40 -2.50 -15.44
C ARG A 366 -14.72 -1.95 -16.69
N PHE A 367 -13.72 -1.08 -16.59
CA PHE A 367 -12.89 -0.65 -17.74
C PHE A 367 -13.70 -0.29 -19.01
N LEU A 368 -14.76 0.54 -18.89
CA LEU A 368 -15.67 0.87 -20.00
C LEU A 368 -16.38 -0.34 -20.65
N ASN A 369 -16.52 -1.43 -19.89
CA ASN A 369 -16.97 -2.77 -20.29
C ASN A 369 -16.01 -3.52 -21.24
N ASN A 370 -14.73 -3.12 -21.34
CA ASN A 370 -13.71 -3.87 -22.08
C ASN A 370 -13.43 -5.22 -21.40
N GLN A 371 -13.85 -6.31 -22.06
CA GLN A 371 -13.70 -7.66 -21.53
C GLN A 371 -12.22 -8.06 -21.35
N HIS A 372 -11.32 -7.61 -22.23
CA HIS A 372 -9.91 -7.96 -22.13
C HIS A 372 -9.27 -7.40 -20.86
N ASP A 373 -9.63 -6.17 -20.48
CA ASP A 373 -9.09 -5.51 -19.28
C ASP A 373 -9.79 -5.99 -17.99
N ILE A 374 -11.05 -6.41 -18.07
CA ILE A 374 -11.73 -7.11 -16.97
C ILE A 374 -11.08 -8.48 -16.70
N ILE A 375 -10.71 -9.22 -17.75
CA ILE A 375 -10.00 -10.50 -17.60
C ILE A 375 -8.58 -10.28 -17.05
N ASP A 376 -7.86 -9.28 -17.55
CA ASP A 376 -6.54 -8.89 -17.03
C ASP A 376 -6.59 -8.55 -15.53
N ASP A 377 -7.57 -7.75 -15.08
CA ASP A 377 -7.80 -7.46 -13.65
C ASP A 377 -8.18 -8.68 -12.79
N ARG A 378 -8.77 -9.73 -13.40
CA ARG A 378 -9.03 -11.02 -12.72
C ARG A 378 -7.77 -11.85 -12.59
N ILE A 379 -6.93 -11.92 -13.63
CA ILE A 379 -5.62 -12.59 -13.58
C ILE A 379 -4.73 -11.87 -12.56
N ASP A 380 -4.70 -10.54 -12.60
CA ASP A 380 -3.92 -9.67 -11.72
C ASP A 380 -4.21 -9.91 -10.23
N VAL A 381 -5.48 -9.80 -9.83
CA VAL A 381 -5.85 -9.97 -8.41
C VAL A 381 -5.60 -11.40 -7.94
N LEU A 382 -5.81 -12.38 -8.83
CA LEU A 382 -5.62 -13.78 -8.49
C LEU A 382 -4.13 -14.07 -8.29
N SER A 383 -3.30 -13.77 -9.28
CA SER A 383 -1.88 -14.10 -9.25
C SER A 383 -1.11 -13.30 -8.19
N ARG A 384 -1.32 -11.98 -8.09
CA ARG A 384 -0.66 -11.14 -7.08
C ARG A 384 -1.26 -11.28 -5.68
N GLY A 385 -2.57 -11.52 -5.57
CA GLY A 385 -3.25 -11.69 -4.29
C GLY A 385 -2.91 -13.01 -3.60
N THR A 386 -2.91 -14.11 -4.34
CA THR A 386 -2.79 -15.48 -3.79
C THR A 386 -1.39 -16.07 -3.90
N MET A 387 -0.66 -15.84 -5.00
CA MET A 387 0.64 -16.46 -5.27
C MET A 387 1.81 -15.46 -5.31
N ALA A 388 1.55 -14.15 -5.16
CA ALA A 388 2.56 -13.10 -5.29
C ALA A 388 3.34 -13.16 -6.64
N LEU A 389 2.63 -13.43 -7.74
CA LEU A 389 3.20 -13.45 -9.10
C LEU A 389 2.62 -12.35 -9.99
N THR A 390 3.48 -11.64 -10.73
CA THR A 390 3.13 -10.55 -11.65
C THR A 390 2.75 -11.04 -13.06
N VAL A 391 1.91 -12.09 -13.14
CA VAL A 391 1.57 -12.79 -14.40
C VAL A 391 1.05 -11.85 -15.51
N THR A 392 0.36 -10.77 -15.16
CA THR A 392 -0.17 -9.79 -16.13
C THR A 392 0.90 -9.01 -16.90
N CYS A 393 2.13 -8.93 -16.40
CA CYS A 393 3.25 -8.42 -17.19
C CYS A 393 3.58 -9.31 -18.40
N ALA A 394 3.17 -10.59 -18.40
CA ALA A 394 3.29 -11.49 -19.55
C ALA A 394 2.20 -11.29 -20.63
N ARG A 395 1.31 -10.30 -20.49
CA ARG A 395 0.20 -10.02 -21.44
C ARG A 395 0.65 -9.64 -22.85
N CYS A 396 1.82 -9.00 -22.99
CA CYS A 396 2.28 -8.42 -24.26
C CYS A 396 3.56 -9.07 -24.81
N HIS A 397 4.37 -9.66 -23.94
CA HIS A 397 5.63 -10.35 -24.22
C HIS A 397 5.94 -11.23 -23.01
N ASP A 398 6.88 -12.16 -23.10
CA ASP A 398 7.22 -13.04 -21.97
C ASP A 398 7.70 -12.23 -20.76
N HIS A 399 7.45 -12.73 -19.55
CA HIS A 399 7.71 -11.96 -18.34
C HIS A 399 9.18 -11.57 -18.22
N LYS A 400 9.43 -10.29 -17.93
CA LYS A 400 10.75 -9.66 -18.07
C LYS A 400 11.85 -10.26 -17.17
N TYR A 401 11.46 -10.88 -16.06
CA TYR A 401 12.41 -11.36 -15.05
C TYR A 401 12.06 -12.74 -14.47
N ASP A 402 10.91 -13.31 -14.82
CA ASP A 402 10.43 -14.59 -14.27
C ASP A 402 10.11 -15.52 -15.44
N PRO A 403 10.20 -16.84 -15.28
CA PRO A 403 9.91 -17.80 -16.34
C PRO A 403 8.40 -17.98 -16.53
N ILE A 404 7.70 -16.90 -16.87
CA ILE A 404 6.27 -16.87 -17.14
C ILE A 404 6.11 -16.47 -18.61
N PRO A 405 5.98 -17.45 -19.53
CA PRO A 405 5.80 -17.16 -20.94
C PRO A 405 4.44 -16.50 -21.20
N THR A 406 4.34 -15.76 -22.30
CA THR A 406 3.10 -15.16 -22.80
C THR A 406 1.98 -16.20 -22.91
N ALA A 407 2.33 -17.45 -23.28
CA ALA A 407 1.42 -18.57 -23.36
C ALA A 407 0.70 -18.87 -22.03
N ASP A 408 1.34 -18.70 -20.88
CA ASP A 408 0.75 -18.97 -19.57
C ASP A 408 -0.27 -17.91 -19.17
N TYR A 409 0.05 -16.62 -19.40
CA TYR A 409 -0.94 -15.55 -19.28
C TYR A 409 -2.17 -15.84 -20.15
N TYR A 410 -1.97 -16.27 -21.41
CA TYR A 410 -3.09 -16.59 -22.30
C TYR A 410 -3.83 -17.89 -21.94
N SER A 411 -3.18 -18.81 -21.24
CA SER A 411 -3.80 -20.02 -20.67
C SER A 411 -4.78 -19.65 -19.56
N LEU A 412 -4.39 -18.77 -18.64
CA LEU A 412 -5.28 -18.21 -17.61
C LEU A 412 -6.35 -17.27 -18.20
N TYR A 413 -6.01 -16.48 -19.22
CA TYR A 413 -6.97 -15.68 -19.98
C TYR A 413 -8.09 -16.55 -20.55
N GLY A 414 -7.78 -17.72 -21.09
CA GLY A 414 -8.77 -18.66 -21.60
C GLY A 414 -9.77 -19.16 -20.56
N VAL A 415 -9.34 -19.31 -19.30
CA VAL A 415 -10.23 -19.70 -18.18
C VAL A 415 -11.29 -18.62 -17.95
N PHE A 416 -10.88 -17.36 -17.83
CA PHE A 416 -11.81 -16.24 -17.61
C PHE A 416 -12.59 -15.83 -18.87
N ALA A 417 -12.04 -16.02 -20.06
CA ALA A 417 -12.77 -15.87 -21.33
C ALA A 417 -13.83 -16.96 -21.53
N SER A 418 -13.65 -18.12 -20.90
CA SER A 418 -14.63 -19.21 -20.81
C SER A 418 -15.61 -19.06 -19.62
N SER A 419 -15.62 -17.91 -18.96
CA SER A 419 -16.48 -17.61 -17.81
C SER A 419 -17.42 -16.45 -18.10
N VAL A 420 -18.68 -16.57 -17.67
CA VAL A 420 -19.73 -15.57 -17.87
C VAL A 420 -20.30 -15.10 -16.52
N GLU A 421 -20.83 -13.89 -16.47
CA GLU A 421 -21.62 -13.41 -15.32
C GLU A 421 -23.10 -13.71 -15.60
N PRO A 422 -23.73 -14.68 -14.89
CA PRO A 422 -25.11 -15.06 -15.15
C PRO A 422 -26.08 -13.98 -14.63
N ALA A 423 -27.29 -13.97 -15.19
CA ALA A 423 -28.36 -13.07 -14.73
C ALA A 423 -28.94 -13.49 -13.37
N GLU A 424 -28.82 -14.77 -13.00
CA GLU A 424 -29.28 -15.32 -11.73
C GLU A 424 -28.15 -16.09 -11.02
N PRO A 425 -28.06 -16.04 -9.67
CA PRO A 425 -28.93 -15.30 -8.76
C PRO A 425 -28.67 -13.78 -8.81
N ALA A 426 -29.68 -12.99 -9.17
CA ALA A 426 -29.54 -11.56 -9.47
C ALA A 426 -29.10 -10.71 -8.25
N ASP A 427 -29.19 -11.29 -7.06
CA ASP A 427 -28.84 -10.66 -5.80
C ASP A 427 -27.39 -10.92 -5.34
N LEU A 428 -26.60 -11.68 -6.10
CA LEU A 428 -25.17 -11.96 -5.87
C LEU A 428 -24.34 -11.69 -7.14
N MET A 429 -23.08 -11.30 -6.96
CA MET A 429 -22.16 -11.05 -8.08
C MET A 429 -21.34 -12.33 -8.34
N THR A 430 -21.82 -13.17 -9.25
CA THR A 430 -21.32 -14.54 -9.47
C THR A 430 -20.65 -14.71 -10.84
N LEU A 431 -19.89 -15.79 -10.99
CA LEU A 431 -19.47 -16.33 -12.29
C LEU A 431 -20.11 -17.69 -12.51
N ALA A 432 -20.26 -18.05 -13.78
CA ALA A 432 -20.64 -19.37 -14.25
C ALA A 432 -19.76 -19.73 -15.46
N ASP A 433 -19.67 -21.03 -15.76
CA ASP A 433 -18.96 -21.48 -16.96
C ASP A 433 -19.78 -21.19 -18.23
N ALA A 434 -19.10 -20.79 -19.30
CA ALA A 434 -19.74 -20.66 -20.61
C ALA A 434 -20.17 -22.04 -21.15
N GLU A 435 -21.33 -22.11 -21.82
CA GLU A 435 -21.83 -23.35 -22.46
C GLU A 435 -20.83 -23.95 -23.46
N GLN A 436 -20.03 -23.10 -24.10
CA GLN A 436 -18.93 -23.47 -24.97
C GLN A 436 -17.67 -22.73 -24.51
N PRO A 437 -16.71 -23.42 -23.87
CA PRO A 437 -15.44 -22.84 -23.49
C PRO A 437 -14.66 -22.35 -24.72
N VAL A 438 -13.89 -21.27 -24.53
CA VAL A 438 -13.08 -20.64 -25.58
C VAL A 438 -11.66 -21.21 -25.49
N THR A 439 -11.13 -21.72 -26.60
CA THR A 439 -9.68 -21.96 -26.70
C THR A 439 -8.98 -20.62 -26.99
N PRO A 440 -8.18 -20.09 -26.04
CA PRO A 440 -7.52 -18.81 -26.22
C PRO A 440 -6.43 -18.88 -27.29
N HIS A 441 -6.11 -17.73 -27.87
CA HIS A 441 -4.92 -17.53 -28.70
C HIS A 441 -4.09 -16.44 -28.05
N VAL A 442 -2.77 -16.53 -28.13
CA VAL A 442 -1.86 -15.45 -27.75
C VAL A 442 -2.18 -14.21 -28.59
N PHE A 443 -2.47 -13.08 -27.96
CA PHE A 443 -2.59 -11.82 -28.70
C PHE A 443 -1.20 -11.22 -28.87
N VAL A 444 -0.74 -11.10 -30.11
CA VAL A 444 0.60 -10.62 -30.42
C VAL A 444 0.75 -9.18 -29.94
N ARG A 445 1.69 -8.94 -29.02
CA ARG A 445 1.88 -7.64 -28.34
C ARG A 445 0.62 -7.15 -27.61
N GLY A 446 -0.18 -8.08 -27.09
CA GLY A 446 -1.42 -7.81 -26.33
C GLY A 446 -2.63 -7.35 -27.18
N ASN A 447 -2.48 -7.25 -28.50
CA ASN A 447 -3.51 -6.72 -29.41
C ASN A 447 -4.51 -7.81 -29.81
N SER A 448 -5.74 -7.77 -29.26
CA SER A 448 -6.77 -8.79 -29.52
C SER A 448 -7.26 -8.86 -30.98
N GLY A 449 -6.94 -7.88 -31.82
CA GLY A 449 -7.13 -7.94 -33.27
C GLY A 449 -6.06 -8.73 -34.03
N ASN A 450 -4.97 -9.15 -33.36
CA ASN A 450 -3.86 -9.91 -33.95
C ASN A 450 -3.60 -11.19 -33.15
N GLN A 451 -4.25 -12.28 -33.56
CA GLN A 451 -4.14 -13.59 -32.92
C GLN A 451 -2.93 -14.36 -33.44
N GLY A 452 -2.09 -14.83 -32.52
CA GLY A 452 -0.95 -15.72 -32.75
C GLY A 452 -1.31 -17.17 -32.45
N GLN A 453 -0.42 -17.87 -31.75
CA GLN A 453 -0.56 -19.29 -31.44
C GLN A 453 -1.77 -19.60 -30.52
N GLU A 454 -2.49 -20.67 -30.83
CA GLU A 454 -3.50 -21.28 -29.95
C GLU A 454 -2.82 -21.89 -28.71
N VAL A 455 -3.35 -21.61 -27.51
CA VAL A 455 -2.84 -22.20 -26.26
C VAL A 455 -3.96 -22.89 -25.49
N PRO A 456 -3.71 -24.04 -24.85
CA PRO A 456 -4.69 -24.68 -23.99
C PRO A 456 -4.96 -23.83 -22.74
N ARG A 457 -6.08 -24.09 -22.07
CA ARG A 457 -6.33 -23.58 -20.71
C ARG A 457 -5.61 -24.53 -19.76
N GLN A 458 -4.66 -24.03 -18.99
CA GLN A 458 -3.82 -24.80 -18.06
C GLN A 458 -3.20 -23.87 -17.02
N PHE A 459 -2.51 -24.42 -16.04
CA PHE A 459 -1.80 -23.63 -15.02
C PHE A 459 -0.42 -23.15 -15.51
N LEU A 460 0.35 -22.54 -14.60
CA LEU A 460 1.65 -21.93 -14.90
C LEU A 460 2.76 -23.00 -15.04
N SER A 461 3.59 -22.90 -16.08
CA SER A 461 4.79 -23.74 -16.27
C SER A 461 5.73 -23.67 -15.08
N LEU A 462 5.91 -22.47 -14.52
CA LEU A 462 6.73 -22.21 -13.35
C LEU A 462 6.34 -23.03 -12.11
N LEU A 463 5.09 -23.51 -12.02
CA LEU A 463 4.58 -24.23 -10.85
C LEU A 463 4.29 -25.71 -11.11
N GLU A 464 3.85 -26.10 -12.31
CA GLU A 464 3.55 -27.49 -12.67
C GLU A 464 4.55 -28.13 -13.66
N GLY A 465 5.51 -27.35 -14.18
CA GLY A 465 6.45 -27.78 -15.21
C GLY A 465 5.87 -27.79 -16.62
N GLU A 466 6.67 -28.26 -17.58
CA GLU A 466 6.25 -28.32 -19.00
C GLU A 466 5.34 -29.50 -19.33
N ASP A 467 5.34 -30.56 -18.53
CA ASP A 467 4.43 -31.72 -18.67
C ASP A 467 3.04 -31.48 -18.06
N ARG A 468 2.71 -30.23 -17.67
CA ARG A 468 1.42 -29.83 -17.10
C ARG A 468 0.25 -30.15 -18.03
N GLN A 469 -0.90 -30.46 -17.46
CA GLN A 469 -2.06 -30.96 -18.21
C GLN A 469 -3.09 -29.86 -18.45
N PRO A 470 -3.69 -29.77 -19.66
CA PRO A 470 -4.82 -28.90 -19.93
C PRO A 470 -6.03 -29.18 -19.03
N PHE A 471 -6.65 -28.10 -18.55
CA PHE A 471 -7.91 -28.11 -17.81
C PHE A 471 -9.05 -28.65 -18.68
N ALA A 472 -9.77 -29.62 -18.14
CA ALA A 472 -10.74 -30.43 -18.87
C ALA A 472 -12.21 -30.09 -18.56
N ASP A 473 -12.53 -29.51 -17.40
CA ASP A 473 -13.92 -29.30 -16.97
C ASP A 473 -14.37 -27.84 -17.11
N GLY A 474 -15.49 -27.65 -17.81
CA GLY A 474 -16.17 -26.37 -17.94
C GLY A 474 -15.23 -25.24 -18.38
N SER A 475 -15.13 -24.18 -17.59
CA SER A 475 -14.20 -23.05 -17.85
C SER A 475 -12.75 -23.35 -17.47
N GLY A 476 -12.48 -24.37 -16.67
CA GLY A 476 -11.20 -24.60 -16.00
C GLY A 476 -11.04 -23.82 -14.69
N ARG A 477 -12.04 -23.03 -14.24
CA ARG A 477 -11.95 -22.25 -12.99
C ARG A 477 -11.78 -23.12 -11.75
N LEU A 478 -12.43 -24.29 -11.68
CA LEU A 478 -12.30 -25.18 -10.52
C LEU A 478 -10.90 -25.81 -10.45
N GLU A 479 -10.38 -26.28 -11.59
CA GLU A 479 -9.04 -26.86 -11.69
C GLU A 479 -7.97 -25.79 -11.36
N LEU A 480 -8.10 -24.58 -11.91
CA LEU A 480 -7.28 -23.41 -11.55
C LEU A 480 -7.33 -23.09 -10.04
N ALA A 481 -8.52 -23.15 -9.44
CA ALA A 481 -8.71 -22.89 -8.02
C ALA A 481 -8.01 -23.95 -7.16
N GLN A 482 -8.09 -25.21 -7.56
CA GLN A 482 -7.44 -26.35 -6.89
C GLN A 482 -5.92 -26.28 -7.03
N ALA A 483 -5.38 -25.90 -8.19
CA ALA A 483 -3.93 -25.73 -8.41
C ALA A 483 -3.35 -24.56 -7.56
N ILE A 484 -4.13 -23.49 -7.37
CA ILE A 484 -3.76 -22.38 -6.46
C ILE A 484 -3.86 -22.80 -5.00
N ALA A 485 -4.92 -23.50 -4.61
CA ALA A 485 -5.17 -23.91 -3.24
C ALA A 485 -4.44 -25.21 -2.81
N SER A 486 -3.65 -25.81 -3.70
CA SER A 486 -2.91 -27.05 -3.40
C SER A 486 -1.85 -26.85 -2.33
N ALA A 487 -1.68 -27.86 -1.47
CA ALA A 487 -0.55 -27.94 -0.54
C ALA A 487 0.81 -28.06 -1.26
N ASP A 488 0.81 -28.58 -2.50
CA ASP A 488 2.01 -28.67 -3.34
C ASP A 488 2.38 -27.31 -3.97
N ASN A 489 1.49 -26.31 -3.93
CA ASN A 489 1.78 -24.96 -4.42
C ASN A 489 2.69 -24.22 -3.43
N PRO A 490 3.95 -23.91 -3.80
CA PRO A 490 4.94 -23.39 -2.86
C PRO A 490 4.70 -21.93 -2.45
N LEU A 491 3.76 -21.23 -3.10
CA LEU A 491 3.53 -19.79 -2.91
C LEU A 491 2.34 -19.51 -2.00
N THR A 492 1.21 -20.19 -2.20
CA THR A 492 -0.08 -19.80 -1.58
C THR A 492 -0.04 -19.71 -0.05
N ALA A 493 0.55 -20.70 0.62
CA ALA A 493 0.72 -20.68 2.08
C ALA A 493 1.72 -19.60 2.54
N ARG A 494 2.87 -19.45 1.85
CA ARG A 494 3.89 -18.43 2.15
C ARG A 494 3.33 -17.00 2.01
N VAL A 495 2.51 -16.74 1.00
CA VAL A 495 1.94 -15.42 0.74
C VAL A 495 0.97 -15.00 1.85
N ILE A 496 0.04 -15.88 2.26
CA ILE A 496 -0.93 -15.52 3.30
C ILE A 496 -0.28 -15.35 4.67
N VAL A 497 0.67 -16.22 5.07
CA VAL A 497 1.35 -16.06 6.36
C VAL A 497 2.27 -14.85 6.39
N ASN A 498 2.91 -14.49 5.27
CA ASN A 498 3.67 -13.24 5.14
C ASN A 498 2.76 -11.99 5.29
N ARG A 499 1.53 -12.04 4.76
CA ARG A 499 0.53 -10.97 4.99
C ARG A 499 0.06 -10.91 6.44
N ILE A 500 -0.23 -12.04 7.08
CA ILE A 500 -0.60 -12.06 8.51
C ILE A 500 0.53 -11.47 9.37
N TRP A 501 1.77 -11.85 9.09
CA TRP A 501 2.96 -11.31 9.74
C TRP A 501 3.07 -9.79 9.59
N LEU A 502 2.88 -9.26 8.37
CA LEU A 502 2.87 -7.83 8.06
C LEU A 502 1.89 -7.05 8.96
N TYR A 503 0.66 -7.53 9.18
CA TYR A 503 -0.32 -6.80 9.98
C TYR A 503 -0.01 -6.83 11.49
N TYR A 504 0.60 -7.91 12.00
CA TYR A 504 1.06 -7.96 13.38
C TYR A 504 2.33 -7.13 13.60
N PHE A 505 3.36 -7.26 12.78
CA PHE A 505 4.66 -6.62 13.03
C PHE A 505 4.86 -5.30 12.27
N GLY A 506 3.93 -4.86 11.42
CA GLY A 506 4.05 -3.65 10.60
C GLY A 506 5.05 -3.77 9.43
N GLN A 507 5.82 -4.87 9.39
CA GLN A 507 6.75 -5.26 8.33
C GLN A 507 6.53 -6.76 8.03
N PRO A 508 6.66 -7.17 6.77
CA PRO A 508 6.56 -8.57 6.37
C PRO A 508 7.87 -9.33 6.62
N LEU A 509 7.87 -10.65 6.41
CA LEU A 509 9.12 -11.43 6.28
C LEU A 509 9.75 -11.23 4.89
N VAL A 510 8.92 -11.05 3.85
CA VAL A 510 9.32 -10.72 2.48
C VAL A 510 8.74 -9.35 2.10
N ASP A 511 9.61 -8.37 1.84
CA ASP A 511 9.27 -6.94 1.69
C ASP A 511 8.36 -6.58 0.50
N THR A 512 8.11 -7.55 -0.38
CA THR A 512 7.21 -7.50 -1.53
C THR A 512 6.04 -8.51 -1.38
N PRO A 513 4.99 -8.23 -0.57
CA PRO A 513 3.91 -9.19 -0.28
C PRO A 513 3.07 -9.70 -1.46
N SER A 514 3.31 -9.20 -2.67
CA SER A 514 2.61 -9.58 -3.90
C SER A 514 3.55 -9.76 -5.10
N ASP A 515 4.86 -9.87 -4.86
CA ASP A 515 5.90 -10.16 -5.85
C ASP A 515 7.02 -10.98 -5.19
N PHE A 516 6.96 -12.30 -5.34
CA PHE A 516 7.98 -13.27 -4.90
C PHE A 516 8.82 -13.78 -6.08
N GLY A 517 8.86 -13.04 -7.20
CA GLY A 517 9.63 -13.40 -8.39
C GLY A 517 11.14 -13.44 -8.14
N LEU A 518 11.92 -13.78 -9.17
CA LEU A 518 13.38 -13.93 -9.15
C LEU A 518 14.16 -12.65 -8.79
N ARG A 519 13.45 -11.52 -8.67
CA ARG A 519 13.98 -10.23 -8.23
C ARG A 519 13.56 -9.83 -6.82
N SER A 520 12.75 -10.64 -6.15
CA SER A 520 12.44 -10.45 -4.74
C SER A 520 13.68 -10.74 -3.89
N ASP A 521 13.96 -9.85 -2.93
CA ASP A 521 14.91 -10.18 -1.88
C ASP A 521 14.43 -11.42 -1.10
N PRO A 522 15.34 -12.26 -0.59
CA PRO A 522 14.96 -13.40 0.24
C PRO A 522 14.29 -12.95 1.55
N PRO A 523 13.49 -13.82 2.20
CA PRO A 523 12.85 -13.48 3.46
C PRO A 523 13.89 -13.15 4.53
N THR A 524 13.57 -12.22 5.44
CA THR A 524 14.44 -11.89 6.59
C THR A 524 14.72 -13.10 7.48
N HIS A 525 13.75 -14.02 7.56
CA HIS A 525 13.81 -15.29 8.27
C HIS A 525 13.20 -16.39 7.38
N PRO A 526 13.97 -17.03 6.47
CA PRO A 526 13.42 -17.95 5.47
C PRO A 526 12.82 -19.21 6.11
N GLU A 527 13.51 -19.81 7.08
CA GLU A 527 13.00 -20.98 7.82
C GLU A 527 11.72 -20.64 8.62
N LEU A 528 11.57 -19.41 9.11
CA LEU A 528 10.35 -18.99 9.80
C LEU A 528 9.16 -18.84 8.84
N LEU A 529 9.40 -18.34 7.62
CA LEU A 529 8.36 -18.26 6.58
C LEU A 529 7.86 -19.67 6.22
N ASP A 530 8.78 -20.60 6.02
CA ASP A 530 8.46 -22.00 5.70
C ASP A 530 7.82 -22.73 6.89
N PHE A 531 8.28 -22.49 8.12
CA PHE A 531 7.64 -23.00 9.33
C PHE A 531 6.19 -22.54 9.46
N LEU A 532 5.89 -21.26 9.22
CA LEU A 532 4.53 -20.73 9.27
C LEU A 532 3.66 -21.27 8.12
N ALA A 533 4.22 -21.38 6.91
CA ALA A 533 3.51 -21.93 5.75
C ALA A 533 3.19 -23.41 5.93
N ALA A 534 4.15 -24.21 6.38
CA ALA A 534 3.97 -25.63 6.71
C ALA A 534 2.97 -25.80 7.86
N SER A 535 3.09 -24.99 8.93
CA SER A 535 2.14 -25.00 10.06
C SER A 535 0.71 -24.71 9.61
N LEU A 536 0.51 -23.82 8.63
CA LEU A 536 -0.83 -23.51 8.11
C LEU A 536 -1.43 -24.75 7.43
N VAL A 537 -0.66 -25.41 6.55
CA VAL A 537 -1.11 -26.61 5.84
C VAL A 537 -1.33 -27.79 6.80
N GLU A 538 -0.47 -27.99 7.79
CA GLU A 538 -0.60 -29.04 8.82
C GLU A 538 -1.79 -28.83 9.78
N ASN A 539 -2.27 -27.60 9.94
CA ASN A 539 -3.43 -27.26 10.77
C ASN A 539 -4.68 -26.99 9.92
N ASP A 540 -4.91 -27.80 8.89
CA ASP A 540 -6.09 -27.78 8.01
C ASP A 540 -6.40 -26.38 7.43
N TRP A 541 -5.36 -25.62 7.09
CA TRP A 541 -5.43 -24.23 6.59
C TRP A 541 -6.19 -23.24 7.51
N SER A 542 -6.29 -23.53 8.82
CA SER A 542 -6.84 -22.62 9.82
C SER A 542 -5.98 -21.36 9.95
N LEU A 543 -6.55 -20.20 9.60
CA LEU A 543 -5.85 -18.92 9.78
C LEU A 543 -5.77 -18.56 11.27
N LYS A 544 -6.82 -18.86 12.06
CA LYS A 544 -6.79 -18.59 13.52
C LYS A 544 -5.69 -19.38 14.24
N SER A 545 -5.29 -20.55 13.75
CA SER A 545 -4.12 -21.28 14.28
C SER A 545 -2.84 -20.44 14.16
N ILE A 546 -2.59 -19.81 13.00
CA ILE A 546 -1.44 -18.94 12.73
C ILE A 546 -1.54 -17.64 13.53
N HIS A 547 -2.73 -17.02 13.59
CA HIS A 547 -2.94 -15.85 14.45
C HIS A 547 -2.60 -16.16 15.91
N ARG A 548 -3.10 -17.28 16.44
CA ARG A 548 -2.81 -17.71 17.82
C ARG A 548 -1.32 -17.94 18.04
N LEU A 549 -0.67 -18.68 17.13
CA LEU A 549 0.75 -19.01 17.19
C LEU A 549 1.64 -17.76 17.27
N ILE A 550 1.32 -16.73 16.48
CA ILE A 550 1.99 -15.41 16.53
C ILE A 550 1.68 -14.69 17.84
N LEU A 551 0.41 -14.56 18.22
CA LEU A 551 -0.01 -13.82 19.43
C LEU A 551 0.56 -14.40 20.74
N THR A 552 0.76 -15.72 20.80
CA THR A 552 1.34 -16.41 21.97
C THR A 552 2.88 -16.48 21.95
N SER A 553 3.54 -15.98 20.90
CA SER A 553 5.02 -15.92 20.84
C SER A 553 5.60 -14.88 21.80
N ALA A 554 6.78 -15.15 22.37
CA ALA A 554 7.55 -14.14 23.11
C ALA A 554 7.85 -12.94 22.21
N THR A 555 8.15 -13.20 20.93
CA THR A 555 8.42 -12.19 19.88
C THR A 555 7.31 -11.14 19.78
N TYR A 556 6.05 -11.56 19.66
CA TYR A 556 4.89 -10.65 19.62
C TYR A 556 4.64 -9.97 20.97
N GLN A 557 4.95 -10.63 22.09
CA GLN A 557 4.72 -10.09 23.42
C GLN A 557 5.84 -9.16 23.94
N GLN A 558 6.89 -8.90 23.15
CA GLN A 558 7.96 -7.95 23.51
C GLN A 558 7.44 -6.53 23.77
N SER A 559 8.18 -5.77 24.59
CA SER A 559 8.07 -4.32 24.67
C SER A 559 8.49 -3.65 23.36
N SER A 560 7.95 -2.47 23.05
CA SER A 560 8.38 -1.61 21.93
C SER A 560 9.35 -0.49 22.35
N ALA A 561 9.90 -0.58 23.58
CA ALA A 561 10.94 0.31 24.09
C ALA A 561 12.18 0.27 23.19
N ASP A 562 12.71 1.45 22.88
CA ASP A 562 13.90 1.58 22.05
C ASP A 562 15.18 1.33 22.86
N ARG A 563 16.14 0.61 22.28
CA ARG A 563 17.47 0.37 22.86
C ARG A 563 18.51 0.85 21.84
N PRO A 564 19.16 2.01 22.04
CA PRO A 564 20.01 2.65 21.02
C PRO A 564 21.09 1.75 20.42
N ALA A 565 21.71 0.87 21.21
CA ALA A 565 22.72 -0.07 20.73
C ALA A 565 22.17 -1.17 19.81
N CYS A 566 20.87 -1.48 19.90
CA CYS A 566 20.18 -2.38 18.99
C CYS A 566 19.73 -1.62 17.73
N SER A 567 19.18 -0.41 17.91
CA SER A 567 18.73 0.47 16.82
C SER A 567 19.88 0.97 15.92
N GLU A 568 21.12 0.99 16.41
CA GLU A 568 22.31 1.28 15.58
C GLU A 568 22.68 0.10 14.64
N LYS A 569 22.40 -1.14 15.05
CA LYS A 569 22.62 -2.35 14.23
C LYS A 569 21.45 -2.64 13.29
N ASP A 570 20.23 -2.51 13.79
CA ASP A 570 18.98 -2.80 13.10
C ASP A 570 17.97 -1.67 13.35
N PRO A 571 18.11 -0.53 12.63
CA PRO A 571 17.30 0.67 12.82
C PRO A 571 15.84 0.47 12.39
N GLU A 572 15.59 -0.42 11.45
CA GLU A 572 14.27 -0.77 10.95
C GLU A 572 13.59 -1.86 11.79
N ASN A 573 14.32 -2.48 12.73
CA ASN A 573 13.89 -3.61 13.57
C ASN A 573 13.41 -4.82 12.73
N ARG A 574 14.07 -5.09 11.60
CA ARG A 574 13.79 -6.23 10.70
C ARG A 574 14.11 -7.58 11.35
N LEU A 575 14.98 -7.60 12.36
CA LEU A 575 15.34 -8.77 13.16
C LEU A 575 14.45 -8.95 14.40
N LEU A 576 13.52 -8.01 14.65
CA LEU A 576 12.50 -8.09 15.70
C LEU A 576 13.08 -8.25 17.13
N TRP A 577 14.14 -7.50 17.43
CA TRP A 577 14.70 -7.39 18.79
C TRP A 577 13.79 -6.62 19.77
N ARG A 578 12.67 -6.07 19.28
CA ARG A 578 11.55 -5.48 20.03
C ARG A 578 10.25 -5.58 19.22
N MET A 579 9.12 -5.21 19.82
CA MET A 579 7.90 -4.97 19.06
C MET A 579 7.95 -3.65 18.27
N ASN A 580 7.46 -3.66 17.03
CA ASN A 580 7.31 -2.47 16.20
C ASN A 580 6.12 -1.60 16.67
N ARG A 581 6.34 -0.28 16.79
CA ARG A 581 5.27 0.67 17.11
C ARG A 581 4.39 0.88 15.88
N LYS A 582 3.08 0.70 16.05
CA LYS A 582 2.09 0.88 14.99
C LYS A 582 1.15 2.04 15.31
N ARG A 583 0.96 2.92 14.33
CA ARG A 583 -0.12 3.92 14.34
C ARG A 583 -1.44 3.21 14.01
N LEU A 584 -2.55 3.64 14.59
CA LEU A 584 -3.87 3.15 14.18
C LEU A 584 -4.16 3.54 12.73
N ASP A 585 -4.71 2.60 11.97
CA ASP A 585 -5.29 2.87 10.66
C ASP A 585 -6.60 3.68 10.78
N PHE A 586 -7.13 4.14 9.64
CA PHE A 586 -8.36 4.94 9.60
C PHE A 586 -9.52 4.26 10.34
N GLU A 587 -9.67 2.96 10.10
CA GLU A 587 -10.70 2.11 10.67
C GLU A 587 -10.56 2.00 12.19
N GLY A 588 -9.39 1.62 12.68
CA GLY A 588 -9.12 1.51 14.12
C GLY A 588 -9.25 2.84 14.85
N LEU A 589 -8.80 3.95 14.27
CA LEU A 589 -8.91 5.28 14.88
C LEU A 589 -10.36 5.76 14.97
N ARG A 590 -11.13 5.65 13.87
CA ARG A 590 -12.54 6.08 13.86
C ARG A 590 -13.41 5.18 14.74
N ASP A 591 -13.21 3.87 14.68
CA ASP A 591 -13.96 2.91 15.50
C ASP A 591 -13.61 3.04 16.99
N ALA A 592 -12.34 3.36 17.33
CA ALA A 592 -11.95 3.69 18.69
C ALA A 592 -12.69 4.92 19.22
N MET A 593 -12.80 6.01 18.44
CA MET A 593 -13.55 7.20 18.85
C MET A 593 -15.02 6.88 19.16
N LEU A 594 -15.68 6.15 18.26
CA LEU A 594 -17.06 5.70 18.46
C LEU A 594 -17.19 4.77 19.68
N ALA A 595 -16.20 3.91 19.93
CA ALA A 595 -16.21 3.00 21.06
C ALA A 595 -16.06 3.73 22.41
N VAL A 596 -15.15 4.71 22.49
CA VAL A 596 -14.91 5.45 23.75
C VAL A 596 -15.98 6.49 24.02
N SER A 597 -16.58 7.12 23.00
CA SER A 597 -17.75 8.00 23.17
C SER A 597 -19.01 7.23 23.59
N GLY A 598 -19.10 5.94 23.26
CA GLY A 598 -20.27 5.09 23.53
C GLY A 598 -21.27 5.03 22.37
N GLU A 599 -20.94 5.65 21.23
CA GLU A 599 -21.79 5.72 20.04
C GLU A 599 -21.71 4.47 19.14
N LEU A 600 -20.68 3.62 19.29
CA LEU A 600 -20.40 2.53 18.33
C LEU A 600 -21.54 1.49 18.21
N ASP A 601 -22.13 1.41 17.02
CA ASP A 601 -22.98 0.29 16.62
C ASP A 601 -22.11 -0.90 16.19
N ARG A 602 -22.19 -1.96 16.98
CA ARG A 602 -21.47 -3.25 16.83
C ARG A 602 -22.25 -4.29 16.00
N SER A 603 -23.35 -3.92 15.35
CA SER A 603 -24.10 -4.85 14.49
C SER A 603 -23.31 -5.28 13.25
N LEU A 604 -23.26 -6.59 13.01
CA LEU A 604 -22.54 -7.20 11.91
C LEU A 604 -23.37 -7.16 10.62
N GLY A 605 -22.70 -6.94 9.49
CA GLY A 605 -23.25 -7.12 8.14
C GLY A 605 -24.35 -6.14 7.72
N GLY A 606 -24.78 -6.22 6.48
CA GLY A 606 -25.82 -5.38 5.87
C GLY A 606 -25.27 -4.27 4.95
N PRO A 607 -26.13 -3.48 4.31
CA PRO A 607 -25.73 -2.50 3.28
C PRO A 607 -24.68 -1.47 3.77
N ALA A 608 -23.82 -1.02 2.85
CA ALA A 608 -22.84 0.01 3.14
C ALA A 608 -23.49 1.39 3.42
N VAL A 609 -22.85 2.19 4.28
CA VAL A 609 -23.36 3.49 4.77
C VAL A 609 -22.38 4.63 4.51
N GLU A 610 -22.90 5.85 4.36
CA GLU A 610 -22.13 7.04 4.00
C GLU A 610 -21.41 7.65 5.23
N ILE A 611 -20.35 7.00 5.72
CA ILE A 611 -19.67 7.38 6.98
C ILE A 611 -19.05 8.79 7.03
N THR A 612 -19.02 9.51 5.91
CA THR A 612 -18.46 10.87 5.77
C THR A 612 -19.52 11.96 5.67
N LYS A 613 -20.80 11.64 5.88
CA LYS A 613 -21.92 12.58 5.84
C LYS A 613 -22.64 12.62 7.19
N GLN A 614 -23.19 13.78 7.55
CA GLN A 614 -24.09 13.90 8.69
C GLN A 614 -25.51 13.42 8.34
N PRO A 615 -26.26 12.80 9.27
CA PRO A 615 -25.80 12.36 10.60
C PRO A 615 -24.78 11.23 10.49
N TRP A 616 -23.72 11.26 11.30
CA TRP A 616 -22.62 10.30 11.21
C TRP A 616 -23.12 8.88 11.55
N PRO A 617 -23.03 7.90 10.65
CA PRO A 617 -23.40 6.53 10.97
C PRO A 617 -22.52 5.94 12.08
N ALA A 618 -23.15 5.51 13.16
CA ALA A 618 -22.54 4.85 14.31
C ALA A 618 -21.82 3.52 13.99
N ARG A 619 -22.04 2.96 12.79
CA ARG A 619 -21.46 1.69 12.32
C ARG A 619 -19.94 1.76 12.23
N ARG A 620 -19.30 0.59 12.45
CA ARG A 620 -17.88 0.36 12.16
C ARG A 620 -17.49 0.83 10.75
N THR A 621 -16.27 1.32 10.63
CA THR A 621 -15.71 1.95 9.43
C THR A 621 -15.62 0.99 8.23
N LEU A 622 -15.52 -0.33 8.48
CA LEU A 622 -15.64 -1.38 7.46
C LEU A 622 -16.94 -1.29 6.64
N TYR A 623 -18.03 -0.81 7.25
CA TYR A 623 -19.33 -0.63 6.59
C TYR A 623 -19.44 0.69 5.82
N GLY A 624 -18.38 1.50 5.80
CA GLY A 624 -18.30 2.70 4.99
C GLY A 624 -18.39 2.39 3.50
N ARG A 625 -19.24 3.12 2.78
CA ARG A 625 -19.35 3.00 1.32
C ARG A 625 -18.07 3.46 0.64
N ILE A 626 -17.57 2.63 -0.27
CA ILE A 626 -16.39 2.88 -1.09
C ILE A 626 -16.84 3.11 -2.54
N ASP A 627 -16.87 4.37 -2.96
CA ASP A 627 -17.03 4.74 -4.38
C ASP A 627 -15.66 4.96 -5.01
N ARG A 628 -15.28 4.12 -5.98
CA ARG A 628 -14.00 4.22 -6.70
C ARG A 628 -13.74 5.59 -7.30
N GLN A 629 -14.77 6.22 -7.87
CA GLN A 629 -14.60 7.48 -8.61
C GLN A 629 -14.62 8.72 -7.72
N ASN A 630 -15.11 8.60 -6.48
CA ASN A 630 -15.28 9.71 -5.56
C ASN A 630 -14.91 9.30 -4.13
N LEU A 631 -13.78 8.60 -3.99
CA LEU A 631 -13.24 8.21 -2.68
C LEU A 631 -12.98 9.49 -1.86
N PRO A 632 -13.62 9.67 -0.69
CA PRO A 632 -13.51 10.92 0.06
C PRO A 632 -12.07 11.23 0.46
N ASN A 633 -11.66 12.50 0.40
CA ASN A 633 -10.31 12.92 0.76
C ASN A 633 -9.89 12.47 2.17
N LEU A 634 -10.84 12.32 3.10
CA LEU A 634 -10.60 11.76 4.44
C LEU A 634 -9.91 10.38 4.39
N PHE A 635 -10.36 9.48 3.51
CA PHE A 635 -9.80 8.14 3.39
C PHE A 635 -8.32 8.23 2.93
N ARG A 636 -8.04 9.12 1.96
CA ARG A 636 -6.68 9.36 1.44
C ARG A 636 -5.75 9.98 2.50
N THR A 637 -6.27 10.90 3.33
CA THR A 637 -5.50 11.52 4.43
C THR A 637 -5.10 10.50 5.51
N PHE A 638 -5.84 9.40 5.65
CA PHE A 638 -5.57 8.33 6.62
C PHE A 638 -5.18 7.01 5.92
N ASP A 639 -4.41 7.13 4.83
CA ASP A 639 -3.64 6.03 4.22
C ASP A 639 -4.48 4.83 3.70
N PHE A 640 -5.76 5.05 3.42
CA PHE A 640 -6.67 4.00 2.96
C PHE A 640 -6.28 3.47 1.57
N ALA A 641 -6.42 2.16 1.37
CA ALA A 641 -6.06 1.48 0.12
C ALA A 641 -6.85 2.01 -1.10
N SER A 642 -6.18 2.12 -2.25
CA SER A 642 -6.87 2.47 -3.50
C SER A 642 -7.83 1.36 -3.91
N PRO A 643 -9.14 1.62 -4.07
CA PRO A 643 -10.10 0.60 -4.51
C PRO A 643 -10.05 0.34 -6.02
N ASP A 644 -9.20 1.06 -6.77
CA ASP A 644 -9.03 0.90 -8.22
C ASP A 644 -8.02 -0.19 -8.59
N THR A 645 -7.21 -0.70 -7.65
CA THR A 645 -6.12 -1.66 -7.92
C THR A 645 -5.92 -2.60 -6.74
N HIS A 646 -5.41 -3.81 -6.98
CA HIS A 646 -4.88 -4.66 -5.91
C HIS A 646 -3.87 -3.88 -5.03
N SER A 647 -4.03 -3.94 -3.71
CA SER A 647 -3.16 -3.26 -2.74
C SER A 647 -2.37 -4.29 -1.90
N PRO A 648 -1.03 -4.39 -2.07
CA PRO A 648 -0.21 -5.38 -1.35
C PRO A 648 -0.03 -5.04 0.14
N ARG A 649 0.03 -3.73 0.44
CA ARG A 649 0.15 -3.12 1.76
C ARG A 649 -0.33 -1.66 1.69
N ARG A 650 -0.71 -1.08 2.82
CA ARG A 650 -0.91 0.38 2.96
C ARG A 650 0.40 1.03 3.39
N TYR A 651 0.68 2.25 2.89
CA TYR A 651 1.81 3.06 3.34
C TYR A 651 1.35 3.97 4.48
N THR A 652 1.76 3.67 5.72
CA THR A 652 1.41 4.52 6.86
C THR A 652 2.19 5.83 6.81
N THR A 653 1.47 6.96 6.75
CA THR A 653 2.08 8.28 6.87
C THR A 653 1.86 8.86 8.27
N THR A 654 2.67 9.84 8.67
CA THR A 654 2.42 10.65 9.87
C THR A 654 2.58 12.10 9.45
N VAL A 655 1.46 12.76 9.15
CA VAL A 655 1.46 14.10 8.52
C VAL A 655 0.62 15.10 9.32
N PRO A 656 1.00 16.40 9.37
CA PRO A 656 0.28 17.40 10.14
C PRO A 656 -1.21 17.51 9.83
N GLN A 657 -1.61 17.19 8.59
CA GLN A 657 -3.01 17.18 8.13
C GLN A 657 -3.89 16.21 8.94
N GLN A 658 -3.34 15.09 9.44
CA GLN A 658 -4.07 14.13 10.27
C GLN A 658 -4.36 14.73 11.64
N ALA A 659 -3.37 15.36 12.28
CA ALA A 659 -3.57 16.08 13.55
C ALA A 659 -4.51 17.29 13.40
N LEU A 660 -4.38 18.05 12.31
CA LEU A 660 -5.29 19.16 11.99
C LEU A 660 -6.73 18.69 11.76
N TYR A 661 -6.93 17.52 11.13
CA TYR A 661 -8.25 16.90 11.03
C TYR A 661 -8.80 16.57 12.42
N MET A 662 -8.01 15.93 13.29
CA MET A 662 -8.41 15.59 14.66
C MET A 662 -8.80 16.83 15.49
N MET A 663 -8.11 17.96 15.30
CA MET A 663 -8.42 19.22 16.00
C MET A 663 -9.68 19.94 15.49
N ASN A 664 -9.97 19.86 14.18
CA ASN A 664 -10.94 20.75 13.53
C ASN A 664 -12.15 20.03 12.91
N SER A 665 -12.14 18.70 12.81
CA SER A 665 -13.22 17.93 12.18
C SER A 665 -14.52 18.03 12.97
N PRO A 666 -15.66 18.35 12.31
CA PRO A 666 -16.97 18.27 12.93
C PRO A 666 -17.29 16.89 13.52
N PHE A 667 -16.87 15.79 12.86
CA PHE A 667 -17.02 14.44 13.42
C PHE A 667 -16.29 14.29 14.76
N VAL A 668 -15.04 14.76 14.88
CA VAL A 668 -14.27 14.61 16.12
C VAL A 668 -14.82 15.53 17.22
N ARG A 669 -15.33 16.71 16.88
CA ARG A 669 -16.07 17.57 17.81
C ARG A 669 -17.33 16.89 18.36
N ASP A 670 -18.11 16.25 17.50
CA ASP A 670 -19.31 15.53 17.91
C ASP A 670 -18.97 14.30 18.78
N MET A 671 -17.86 13.60 18.49
CA MET A 671 -17.33 12.52 19.35
C MET A 671 -16.82 13.04 20.70
N VAL A 672 -16.17 14.21 20.74
CA VAL A 672 -15.74 14.88 21.97
C VAL A 672 -16.96 15.25 22.82
N ALA A 673 -18.00 15.82 22.23
CA ALA A 673 -19.23 16.18 22.94
C ALA A 673 -19.97 14.94 23.49
N ALA A 674 -20.11 13.88 22.67
CA ALA A 674 -20.72 12.61 23.10
C ALA A 674 -19.94 11.95 24.25
N LEU A 675 -18.60 11.87 24.13
CA LEU A 675 -17.73 11.40 25.21
C LEU A 675 -17.86 12.29 26.45
N ALA A 676 -17.80 13.61 26.31
CA ALA A 676 -17.90 14.55 27.42
C ALA A 676 -19.24 14.46 28.17
N ALA A 677 -20.33 14.10 27.48
CA ALA A 677 -21.68 13.93 28.01
C ALA A 677 -21.98 12.54 28.59
N ARG A 678 -21.01 11.61 28.57
CA ARG A 678 -21.18 10.27 29.16
C ARG A 678 -21.59 10.34 30.64
N ARG A 679 -22.59 9.53 31.00
CA ARG A 679 -23.19 9.47 32.35
C ARG A 679 -22.17 9.20 33.45
N GLU A 680 -21.08 8.51 33.14
CA GLU A 680 -19.99 8.22 34.05
C GLU A 680 -19.37 9.49 34.66
N PHE A 681 -19.39 10.60 33.92
CA PHE A 681 -18.84 11.89 34.33
C PHE A 681 -19.83 12.84 35.01
N ALA A 682 -21.14 12.54 34.97
CA ALA A 682 -22.21 13.52 35.21
C ALA A 682 -22.27 14.07 36.65
N GLU A 683 -21.71 13.35 37.62
CA GLU A 683 -21.71 13.71 39.06
C GLU A 683 -20.30 13.63 39.69
N ALA A 684 -19.26 13.41 38.89
CA ALA A 684 -17.90 13.23 39.39
C ALA A 684 -17.17 14.57 39.61
N GLU A 685 -16.42 14.69 40.70
CA GLU A 685 -15.52 15.82 40.95
C GLU A 685 -14.31 15.80 39.98
N PRO A 686 -13.62 16.93 39.74
CA PRO A 686 -12.57 17.01 38.72
C PRO A 686 -11.49 15.89 38.76
N PRO A 687 -10.96 15.45 39.93
CA PRO A 687 -10.00 14.34 39.97
C PRO A 687 -10.60 13.03 39.46
N ALA A 688 -11.78 12.65 39.95
CA ALA A 688 -12.45 11.42 39.54
C ALA A 688 -12.86 11.45 38.06
N ARG A 689 -13.24 12.61 37.52
CA ARG A 689 -13.50 12.78 36.08
C ARG A 689 -12.25 12.53 35.22
N VAL A 690 -11.09 13.05 35.65
CA VAL A 690 -9.82 12.83 34.95
C VAL A 690 -9.43 11.35 35.02
N GLU A 691 -9.54 10.70 36.18
CA GLU A 691 -9.30 9.25 36.33
C GLU A 691 -10.19 8.43 35.37
N GLN A 692 -11.51 8.67 35.39
CA GLN A 692 -12.46 8.01 34.50
C GLN A 692 -12.18 8.25 33.00
N LEU A 693 -11.70 9.45 32.63
CA LEU A 693 -11.37 9.78 31.24
C LEU A 693 -10.20 8.93 30.73
N TYR A 694 -9.15 8.78 31.53
CA TYR A 694 -8.02 7.92 31.21
C TYR A 694 -8.41 6.44 31.18
N GLN A 695 -9.27 6.01 32.10
CA GLN A 695 -9.81 4.64 32.12
C GLN A 695 -10.64 4.32 30.86
N ILE A 696 -11.47 5.26 30.40
CA ILE A 696 -12.34 5.08 29.22
C ILE A 696 -11.55 5.17 27.90
N VAL A 697 -10.63 6.14 27.77
CA VAL A 697 -9.97 6.45 26.49
C VAL A 697 -8.66 5.67 26.29
N LEU A 698 -7.88 5.48 27.36
CA LEU A 698 -6.55 4.86 27.31
C LEU A 698 -6.51 3.50 28.02
N SER A 699 -7.57 3.08 28.69
CA SER A 699 -7.63 1.78 29.41
C SER A 699 -6.52 1.66 30.47
N ARG A 700 -6.26 2.75 31.20
CA ARG A 700 -5.39 2.81 32.40
C ARG A 700 -5.83 3.90 33.36
N GLU A 701 -5.23 3.89 34.55
CA GLU A 701 -5.22 5.07 35.43
C GLU A 701 -4.29 6.16 34.87
N PRO A 702 -4.56 7.45 35.15
CA PRO A 702 -3.61 8.53 34.90
C PRO A 702 -2.39 8.38 35.83
N THR A 703 -1.23 8.85 35.38
CA THR A 703 -0.10 9.12 36.28
C THR A 703 -0.43 10.29 37.22
N ALA A 704 0.33 10.42 38.30
CA ALA A 704 0.14 11.53 39.25
C ALA A 704 0.29 12.92 38.58
N GLU A 705 1.22 13.06 37.64
CA GLU A 705 1.44 14.28 36.86
C GLU A 705 0.28 14.57 35.90
N GLU A 706 -0.21 13.56 35.17
CA GLU A 706 -1.37 13.70 34.27
C GLU A 706 -2.65 14.07 35.04
N LEU A 707 -2.84 13.49 36.23
CA LEU A 707 -3.96 13.83 37.11
C LEU A 707 -3.86 15.26 37.64
N GLU A 708 -2.68 15.67 38.12
CA GLU A 708 -2.42 17.04 38.59
C GLU A 708 -2.65 18.07 37.48
N LEU A 709 -2.08 17.84 36.29
CA LEU A 709 -2.23 18.71 35.11
C LEU A 709 -3.70 18.80 34.66
N GLY A 710 -4.40 17.66 34.58
CA GLY A 710 -5.81 17.61 34.19
C GLY A 710 -6.72 18.38 35.16
N VAL A 711 -6.53 18.19 36.46
CA VAL A 711 -7.29 18.89 37.50
C VAL A 711 -6.95 20.39 37.51
N ALA A 712 -5.67 20.76 37.43
CA ALA A 712 -5.23 22.14 37.40
C ALA A 712 -5.78 22.91 36.18
N PHE A 713 -5.84 22.27 35.02
CA PHE A 713 -6.43 22.84 33.80
C PHE A 713 -7.93 23.14 33.99
N LEU A 714 -8.72 22.17 34.49
CA LEU A 714 -10.16 22.35 34.70
C LEU A 714 -10.46 23.46 35.73
N VAL A 715 -9.73 23.50 36.84
CA VAL A 715 -9.90 24.53 37.88
C VAL A 715 -9.45 25.91 37.37
N GLY A 716 -8.35 25.98 36.62
CA GLY A 716 -7.83 27.22 36.04
C GLY A 716 -8.79 27.86 35.04
N GLU A 717 -9.36 27.07 34.13
CA GLU A 717 -10.36 27.53 33.16
C GLU A 717 -11.67 27.96 33.85
N GLN A 718 -12.15 27.22 34.86
CA GLN A 718 -13.31 27.64 35.66
C GLN A 718 -13.09 28.99 36.35
N ALA A 719 -11.89 29.22 36.91
CA ALA A 719 -11.54 30.49 37.53
C ALA A 719 -11.44 31.63 36.50
N GLN A 720 -10.93 31.36 35.29
CA GLN A 720 -10.90 32.35 34.21
C GLN A 720 -12.31 32.69 33.70
N ALA A 721 -13.15 31.70 33.44
CA ALA A 721 -14.54 31.90 33.02
C ALA A 721 -15.34 32.71 34.05
N ALA A 722 -15.19 32.39 35.35
CA ALA A 722 -15.80 33.17 36.44
C ALA A 722 -15.29 34.62 36.54
N SER A 723 -14.13 34.94 35.95
CA SER A 723 -13.55 36.29 35.93
C SER A 723 -13.84 37.11 34.66
N ALA A 724 -14.27 36.45 33.57
CA ALA A 724 -14.40 37.08 32.25
C ALA A 724 -15.72 37.87 32.07
N GLY A 725 -16.78 37.50 32.78
CA GLY A 725 -18.13 38.02 32.53
C GLY A 725 -18.80 37.39 31.29
N GLU A 726 -20.09 37.67 31.08
CA GLU A 726 -20.92 36.97 30.06
C GLU A 726 -20.54 37.27 28.59
N GLU A 727 -19.53 38.10 28.32
CA GLU A 727 -19.09 38.46 26.97
C GLU A 727 -17.89 37.60 26.50
N ALA A 728 -18.15 36.36 26.04
CA ALA A 728 -17.47 35.70 24.90
C ALA A 728 -17.60 34.15 24.83
N GLU A 729 -18.74 33.53 25.19
CA GLU A 729 -19.01 32.17 24.71
C GLU A 729 -19.66 32.22 23.32
N SER A 730 -18.87 31.90 22.29
CA SER A 730 -19.45 31.58 20.98
C SER A 730 -20.14 30.22 21.04
N GLU A 731 -21.28 30.04 20.36
CA GLU A 731 -21.97 28.74 20.24
C GLU A 731 -21.10 27.61 19.60
N GLN A 732 -19.86 27.92 19.21
CA GLN A 732 -18.95 27.02 18.49
C GLN A 732 -17.66 26.69 19.27
N SER A 733 -17.43 27.23 20.46
CA SER A 733 -16.23 26.95 21.28
C SER A 733 -16.45 25.81 22.26
N LEU A 734 -15.53 24.84 22.29
CA LEU A 734 -15.53 23.73 23.25
C LEU A 734 -15.35 24.23 24.69
N SER A 735 -16.11 23.69 25.63
CA SER A 735 -15.94 23.91 27.08
C SER A 735 -14.56 23.43 27.55
N ALA A 736 -14.14 23.86 28.75
CA ALA A 736 -12.87 23.41 29.33
C ALA A 736 -12.79 21.87 29.47
N TRP A 737 -13.91 21.22 29.81
CA TRP A 737 -13.98 19.76 29.88
C TRP A 737 -13.82 19.11 28.51
N GLU A 738 -14.56 19.58 27.50
CA GLU A 738 -14.45 19.07 26.13
C GLU A 738 -13.05 19.31 25.53
N ARG A 739 -12.40 20.42 25.86
CA ARG A 739 -11.00 20.67 25.46
C ARG A 739 -10.04 19.65 26.08
N LEU A 740 -10.21 19.30 27.36
CA LEU A 740 -9.40 18.24 27.98
C LEU A 740 -9.66 16.87 27.34
N VAL A 741 -10.94 16.53 27.10
CA VAL A 741 -11.35 15.31 26.39
C VAL A 741 -10.71 15.24 25.00
N GLN A 742 -10.72 16.34 24.24
CA GLN A 742 -10.09 16.44 22.93
C GLN A 742 -8.57 16.23 22.99
N VAL A 743 -7.90 16.79 24.01
CA VAL A 743 -6.45 16.60 24.20
C VAL A 743 -6.09 15.13 24.44
N VAL A 744 -6.88 14.38 25.23
CA VAL A 744 -6.64 12.95 25.46
C VAL A 744 -6.88 12.14 24.18
N LEU A 745 -7.91 12.46 23.39
CA LEU A 745 -8.14 11.85 22.06
C LEU A 745 -7.09 12.25 21.01
N LEU A 746 -6.36 13.35 21.20
CA LEU A 746 -5.23 13.78 20.37
C LEU A 746 -3.89 13.17 20.79
N SER A 747 -3.84 12.45 21.93
CA SER A 747 -2.59 11.92 22.47
C SER A 747 -1.98 10.83 21.58
N ASN A 748 -0.65 10.72 21.60
CA ASN A 748 0.06 9.65 20.91
C ASN A 748 -0.43 8.27 21.39
N GLU A 749 -0.70 8.09 22.69
CA GLU A 749 -1.19 6.83 23.24
C GLU A 749 -2.60 6.45 22.74
N PHE A 750 -3.43 7.42 22.35
CA PHE A 750 -4.72 7.13 21.70
C PHE A 750 -4.55 6.76 20.21
N VAL A 751 -3.69 7.46 19.46
CA VAL A 751 -3.55 7.26 18.00
C VAL A 751 -2.51 6.19 17.60
N PHE A 752 -1.76 5.66 18.56
CA PHE A 752 -0.88 4.49 18.40
C PHE A 752 -1.41 3.30 19.21
N VAL A 753 -1.01 2.10 18.78
CA VAL A 753 -1.34 0.82 19.42
C VAL A 753 -0.59 0.64 20.75
N ASP A 754 0.65 1.14 20.78
CA ASP A 754 1.75 0.79 21.72
C ASP A 754 2.38 2.02 22.38
#